data_AF-A0AAV7C4W5-F1
#
_entry.id   AF-A0AAV7C4W5-F1
#
_cell.length_a   1.000
_cell.length_b   1.000
_cell.length_c   1.000
_cell.angle_alpha   90.00
_cell.angle_beta   90.00
_cell.angle_gamma   90.00
#
_symmetry.space_group_name_H-M   'P 1'
#
loop_
_entity.id
_entity.type
_entity.pdbx_description
1 polymer ?
#
loop_
_entity_poly.entity_id
_entity_poly.type
_entity_poly.pdbx_seq_one_letter_code
_entity_poly.pdbx_strand_id
1 'polypeptide(L)'
;MYTNRHKPKTCPNCGFSLMKDKVEKAAKPEAPVCISASNLSTRESLTQTQKEIQRHSTLQLIRKTVLIPENESELSETFNLIQGLNNSCLVLSDVSDGTFTIEQTSWANVYESPSDQCLLCGTQLFKGEKNSSLAGAQDCWLLTATRLQLVTAQVKVCLNPQCLALHSFNDICTGLFNVGNKLLVSLDLLFSIRNQIKIGEDPKTSISGILESVQRQAEKVLNAEELLTVQELLSCGYWAFECLTIRDYNDMICGVCGVAPKVEIAQRNVENTLTLTNIEFTWPEFLTTNEVSMEAFWSTLENEVLEQAAFPSSIPITKFDASIISPFFPPLMRGAVVVNSENYKNLEIKKVVGNGSALARLLHDETLKLDSLNKLNTEELQKILTLCGIPWDNTDTKDNMCYSILALSEFVQNGTQTKQPPPQLTGGKLYKVCPHQVVCGSKYIVRGESPRDHVDLLASSRHWPPVYVVDMATQVALCADLCHPDLTKQMWGKNQGCFSDPLESPKYVSCPELLDRHYSVDIMGNEPSILHPVTKSESRRIVHAVAEQNGACDPTARHHSMSLCREMEPYSAIITAIGDSKTSNIRHLPINFDNVTHYYLYNRLIDFLTSREIVNRQIHDIVQSCQPGEVVIRDALYRLGVAQIKTEIGDGVLEDDVLLEQLSSG
;
A
#
# COMPACT_ATOMS: atom_id res chain seq x y z
N MET A 1 21.92 -18.67 -1.76
CA MET A 1 20.69 -18.01 -2.21
C MET A 1 19.79 -17.79 -0.99
N TYR A 2 19.31 -16.57 -0.74
CA TYR A 2 18.17 -16.35 0.19
C TYR A 2 16.97 -15.87 -0.63
N THR A 3 16.41 -16.78 -1.41
CA THR A 3 15.06 -16.63 -1.96
C THR A 3 14.10 -16.83 -0.79
N ASN A 4 13.55 -15.74 -0.28
CA ASN A 4 12.72 -15.64 0.93
C ASN A 4 13.49 -15.87 2.23
N ARG A 5 13.32 -14.95 3.19
CA ARG A 5 13.90 -15.01 4.54
C ARG A 5 13.45 -16.30 5.24
N HIS A 6 14.21 -17.38 5.10
CA HIS A 6 14.27 -18.39 6.15
C HIS A 6 15.00 -17.72 7.32
N LYS A 7 14.22 -17.20 8.29
CA LYS A 7 14.79 -16.97 9.63
C LYS A 7 15.36 -18.33 10.08
N PRO A 8 16.64 -18.42 10.46
CA PRO A 8 17.16 -19.67 10.98
C PRO A 8 16.33 -20.04 12.22
N LYS A 9 15.94 -21.32 12.36
CA LYS A 9 15.10 -21.76 13.49
C LYS A 9 15.76 -21.49 14.84
N THR A 10 17.07 -21.31 14.85
CA THR A 10 17.92 -21.00 16.00
C THR A 10 18.93 -19.91 15.64
N CYS A 11 19.20 -18.98 16.56
CA CYS A 11 20.25 -17.99 16.41
C CYS A 11 21.62 -18.70 16.37
N PRO A 12 22.42 -18.55 15.31
CA PRO A 12 23.70 -19.26 15.18
C PRO A 12 24.78 -18.78 16.18
N ASN A 13 24.61 -17.62 16.80
CA ASN A 13 25.59 -17.07 17.75
C ASN A 13 25.32 -17.49 19.22
N CYS A 14 24.05 -17.78 19.57
CA CYS A 14 23.68 -18.12 20.95
C CYS A 14 22.78 -19.36 21.09
N GLY A 15 22.49 -20.06 20.00
CA GLY A 15 21.68 -21.28 19.98
C GLY A 15 20.18 -21.08 20.27
N PHE A 16 19.73 -19.84 20.45
CA PHE A 16 18.36 -19.53 20.88
C PHE A 16 17.33 -19.81 19.77
N SER A 17 16.31 -20.63 20.05
CA SER A 17 15.24 -20.99 19.10
C SER A 17 14.35 -19.79 18.76
N LEU A 18 14.44 -19.29 17.52
CA LEU A 18 13.65 -18.17 16.99
C LEU A 18 12.21 -18.57 16.60
N MET A 19 11.89 -19.86 16.63
CA MET A 19 10.55 -20.42 16.38
C MET A 19 9.72 -20.66 17.65
N LYS A 20 10.29 -20.40 18.84
CA LYS A 20 9.52 -20.42 20.09
C LYS A 20 9.20 -18.99 20.47
N ASP A 21 7.91 -18.76 20.62
CA ASP A 21 7.29 -17.50 20.99
C ASP A 21 8.09 -16.70 22.01
N LYS A 22 7.90 -15.38 21.92
CA LYS A 22 7.99 -14.47 23.06
C LYS A 22 7.19 -15.07 24.24
N VAL A 23 7.83 -15.90 25.05
CA VAL A 23 7.60 -15.88 26.48
C VAL A 23 8.38 -14.66 26.96
N GLU A 24 7.80 -13.48 26.75
CA GLU A 24 8.13 -12.35 27.61
C GLU A 24 8.00 -12.86 29.04
N LYS A 25 9.08 -12.71 29.81
CA LYS A 25 9.09 -12.94 31.25
C LYS A 25 7.81 -12.35 31.82
N ALA A 26 6.87 -13.22 32.18
CA ALA A 26 5.72 -12.85 32.97
C ALA A 26 6.28 -12.18 34.24
N ALA A 27 6.07 -10.87 34.34
CA ALA A 27 5.93 -10.28 35.66
C ALA A 27 4.85 -11.12 36.37
N LYS A 28 5.14 -11.57 37.58
CA LYS A 28 4.21 -12.35 38.42
C LYS A 28 2.80 -11.77 38.24
N PRO A 29 1.81 -12.52 37.75
CA PRO A 29 0.44 -12.07 37.83
C PRO A 29 0.12 -11.95 39.32
N GLU A 30 -0.19 -10.74 39.78
CA GLU A 30 -0.99 -10.60 40.98
C GLU A 30 -2.22 -11.48 40.79
N ALA A 31 -2.47 -12.35 41.77
CA ALA A 31 -3.55 -13.32 41.71
C ALA A 31 -4.84 -12.61 41.27
N PRO A 32 -5.52 -13.08 40.21
CA PRO A 32 -6.77 -12.48 39.82
C PRO A 32 -7.72 -12.68 41.00
N VAL A 33 -8.14 -11.56 41.58
CA VAL A 33 -9.33 -11.56 42.42
C VAL A 33 -10.40 -12.22 41.58
N CYS A 34 -10.87 -13.40 42.00
CA CYS A 34 -12.05 -14.05 41.47
C CYS A 34 -13.23 -13.09 41.65
N ILE A 35 -13.38 -12.15 40.71
CA ILE A 35 -14.65 -11.46 40.52
C ILE A 35 -15.54 -12.54 39.94
N SER A 36 -16.47 -13.02 40.76
CA SER A 36 -17.54 -13.91 40.37
C SER A 36 -18.08 -13.48 39.00
N ALA A 37 -17.85 -14.32 37.98
CA ALA A 37 -18.40 -14.09 36.65
C ALA A 37 -19.91 -13.91 36.81
N SER A 38 -20.40 -12.70 36.50
CA SER A 38 -21.81 -12.51 36.24
C SER A 38 -22.15 -13.42 35.06
N ASN A 39 -22.75 -14.57 35.34
CA ASN A 39 -23.10 -15.56 34.34
C ASN A 39 -23.95 -14.87 33.27
N LEU A 40 -23.39 -14.71 32.06
CA LEU A 40 -24.14 -14.20 30.92
C LEU A 40 -25.30 -15.17 30.67
N SER A 41 -26.53 -14.66 30.68
CA SER A 41 -27.72 -15.48 30.38
C SER A 41 -27.66 -15.93 28.92
N THR A 42 -27.50 -17.23 28.68
CA THR A 42 -27.38 -17.83 27.33
C THR A 42 -28.67 -17.76 26.50
N ARG A 43 -29.75 -17.18 27.05
CA ARG A 43 -31.05 -17.00 26.41
C ARG A 43 -31.36 -15.54 26.03
N GLU A 44 -30.59 -14.57 26.54
CA GLU A 44 -30.81 -13.15 26.28
C GLU A 44 -29.95 -12.65 25.11
N SER A 45 -30.45 -11.65 24.39
CA SER A 45 -29.68 -10.99 23.32
C SER A 45 -28.58 -10.11 23.92
N LEU A 46 -27.42 -10.06 23.26
CA LEU A 46 -26.32 -9.19 23.67
C LEU A 46 -26.73 -7.71 23.64
N THR A 47 -26.30 -6.95 24.65
CA THR A 47 -26.40 -5.48 24.63
C THR A 47 -25.54 -4.89 23.52
N GLN A 48 -25.77 -3.62 23.15
CA GLN A 48 -25.01 -2.96 22.10
C GLN A 48 -23.50 -2.94 22.40
N THR A 49 -23.12 -2.58 23.63
CA THR A 49 -21.72 -2.60 24.08
C THR A 49 -21.11 -4.01 24.04
N GLN A 50 -21.87 -5.04 24.39
CA GLN A 50 -21.41 -6.43 24.30
C GLN A 50 -21.21 -6.89 22.85
N LYS A 51 -22.05 -6.43 21.91
CA LYS A 51 -21.87 -6.69 20.47
C LYS A 51 -20.59 -6.03 19.95
N GLU A 52 -20.28 -4.81 20.38
CA GLU A 52 -19.03 -4.13 20.02
C GLU A 52 -17.80 -4.87 20.55
N ILE A 53 -17.83 -5.32 21.82
CA ILE A 53 -16.77 -6.14 22.41
C ILE A 53 -16.61 -7.46 21.64
N GLN A 54 -17.72 -8.13 21.31
CA GLN A 54 -17.71 -9.36 20.53
C GLN A 54 -17.11 -9.13 19.14
N ARG A 55 -17.52 -8.08 18.44
CA ARG A 55 -16.99 -7.73 17.12
C ARG A 55 -15.48 -7.51 17.20
N HIS A 56 -15.04 -6.61 18.07
CA HIS A 56 -13.61 -6.30 18.25
C HIS A 56 -12.78 -7.54 18.58
N SER A 57 -13.21 -8.33 19.57
CA SER A 57 -12.47 -9.54 19.99
C SER A 57 -12.49 -10.62 18.91
N THR A 58 -13.57 -10.75 18.14
CA THR A 58 -13.64 -11.71 17.02
C THR A 58 -12.65 -11.32 15.91
N LEU A 59 -12.53 -10.04 15.58
CA LEU A 59 -11.53 -9.57 14.60
C LEU A 59 -10.10 -9.77 15.10
N GLN A 60 -9.85 -9.49 16.37
CA GLN A 60 -8.55 -9.75 17.01
C GLN A 60 -8.20 -11.24 16.97
N LEU A 61 -9.17 -12.12 17.23
CA LEU A 61 -9.01 -13.56 17.13
C LEU A 61 -8.64 -13.97 15.70
N ILE A 62 -9.42 -13.54 14.70
CA ILE A 62 -9.18 -13.87 13.29
C ILE A 62 -7.76 -13.50 12.87
N ARG A 63 -7.30 -12.28 13.18
CA ARG A 63 -5.92 -11.85 12.88
C ARG A 63 -4.84 -12.67 13.55
N LYS A 64 -5.12 -13.17 14.76
CA LYS A 64 -4.17 -13.99 15.51
C LYS A 64 -4.08 -15.41 14.94
N THR A 65 -5.20 -15.96 14.45
CA THR A 65 -5.31 -17.37 14.09
C THR A 65 -5.20 -17.64 12.59
N VAL A 66 -5.58 -16.67 11.75
CA VAL A 66 -5.59 -16.81 10.30
C VAL A 66 -4.44 -16.02 9.71
N LEU A 67 -3.39 -16.73 9.32
CA LEU A 67 -2.16 -16.18 8.76
C LEU A 67 -1.88 -16.88 7.44
N ILE A 68 -2.21 -16.23 6.33
CA ILE A 68 -2.17 -16.87 5.01
C ILE A 68 -0.81 -16.57 4.37
N PRO A 69 0.00 -17.59 4.03
CA PRO A 69 1.20 -17.39 3.24
C PRO A 69 0.85 -16.77 1.89
N GLU A 70 1.63 -15.80 1.48
CA GLU A 70 1.43 -15.20 0.17
C GLU A 70 1.83 -16.17 -0.95
N ASN A 71 2.95 -16.86 -0.78
CA ASN A 71 3.54 -17.72 -1.78
C ASN A 71 2.82 -19.08 -1.83
N GLU A 72 2.28 -19.45 -2.99
CA GLU A 72 1.56 -20.71 -3.21
C GLU A 72 2.38 -21.95 -2.83
N SER A 73 3.71 -21.90 -2.99
CA SER A 73 4.58 -23.04 -2.66
C SER A 73 4.57 -23.41 -1.16
N GLU A 74 4.34 -22.42 -0.29
CA GLU A 74 4.19 -22.64 1.17
C GLU A 74 2.87 -23.34 1.53
N LEU A 75 1.92 -23.38 0.59
CA LEU A 75 0.61 -24.02 0.72
C LEU A 75 0.49 -25.29 -0.15
N SER A 76 1.60 -25.83 -0.66
CA SER A 76 1.60 -26.99 -1.57
C SER A 76 0.89 -28.21 -1.00
N GLU A 77 1.10 -28.55 0.27
CA GLU A 77 0.38 -29.66 0.95
C GLU A 77 -1.13 -29.40 1.01
N THR A 78 -1.53 -28.17 1.32
CA THR A 78 -2.93 -27.74 1.36
C THR A 78 -3.60 -27.82 -0.01
N PHE A 79 -2.91 -27.39 -1.08
CA PHE A 79 -3.45 -27.49 -2.44
C PHE A 79 -3.54 -28.93 -2.93
N ASN A 80 -2.58 -29.78 -2.58
CA ASN A 80 -2.67 -31.22 -2.85
C ASN A 80 -3.87 -31.86 -2.13
N LEU A 81 -4.16 -31.45 -0.89
CA LEU A 81 -5.35 -31.87 -0.16
C LEU A 81 -6.63 -31.43 -0.88
N ILE A 82 -6.74 -30.16 -1.26
CA ILE A 82 -7.90 -29.62 -2.00
C ILE A 82 -8.11 -30.42 -3.29
N GLN A 83 -7.05 -30.66 -4.06
CA GLN A 83 -7.12 -31.45 -5.29
C GLN A 83 -7.60 -32.88 -5.01
N GLY A 84 -7.10 -33.52 -3.95
CA GLY A 84 -7.58 -34.83 -3.51
C GLY A 84 -9.08 -34.83 -3.21
N LEU A 85 -9.55 -33.90 -2.38
CA LEU A 85 -10.96 -33.78 -1.98
C LEU A 85 -11.90 -33.46 -3.17
N ASN A 86 -11.42 -32.66 -4.13
CA ASN A 86 -12.17 -32.32 -5.34
C ASN A 86 -12.28 -33.50 -6.32
N ASN A 87 -11.29 -34.41 -6.32
CA ASN A 87 -11.24 -35.58 -7.20
C ASN A 87 -11.92 -36.82 -6.61
N SER A 88 -12.30 -36.79 -5.32
CA SER A 88 -12.92 -37.93 -4.65
C SER A 88 -14.22 -38.34 -5.29
N CYS A 89 -14.20 -39.54 -5.88
CA CYS A 89 -15.33 -40.23 -6.49
C CYS A 89 -15.61 -41.52 -5.69
N LEU A 90 -16.88 -41.92 -5.61
CA LEU A 90 -17.26 -43.22 -5.04
C LEU A 90 -16.73 -44.34 -5.95
N VAL A 91 -15.68 -45.04 -5.52
CA VAL A 91 -15.21 -46.24 -6.23
C VAL A 91 -16.04 -47.43 -5.74
N LEU A 92 -16.87 -47.98 -6.62
CA LEU A 92 -17.53 -49.27 -6.42
C LEU A 92 -16.47 -50.36 -6.59
N SER A 93 -16.08 -51.03 -5.51
CA SER A 93 -15.25 -52.23 -5.59
C SER A 93 -16.15 -53.46 -5.59
N ASP A 94 -16.24 -54.16 -6.72
CA ASP A 94 -16.86 -55.47 -6.79
C ASP A 94 -15.90 -56.50 -6.20
N VAL A 95 -16.21 -56.98 -5.00
CA VAL A 95 -15.63 -58.20 -4.43
C VAL A 95 -16.73 -59.26 -4.44
N SER A 96 -16.34 -60.52 -4.65
CA SER A 96 -17.20 -61.65 -4.99
C SER A 96 -18.37 -61.99 -4.05
N ASP A 97 -18.60 -61.24 -2.96
CA ASP A 97 -19.73 -61.42 -2.03
C ASP A 97 -20.45 -60.08 -1.67
N GLY A 98 -20.34 -59.05 -2.51
CA GLY A 98 -21.14 -57.83 -2.39
C GLY A 98 -20.40 -56.57 -2.83
N THR A 99 -21.12 -55.65 -3.48
CA THR A 99 -20.60 -54.33 -3.87
C THR A 99 -20.51 -53.45 -2.64
N PHE A 100 -19.29 -53.11 -2.19
CA PHE A 100 -19.08 -52.11 -1.14
C PHE A 100 -18.56 -50.82 -1.78
N THR A 101 -19.19 -49.68 -1.46
CA THR A 101 -18.67 -48.34 -1.79
C THR A 101 -17.57 -47.98 -0.81
N ILE A 102 -16.33 -47.82 -1.29
CA ILE A 102 -15.25 -47.22 -0.52
C ILE A 102 -15.32 -45.71 -0.79
N GLU A 103 -15.79 -44.93 0.20
CA GLU A 103 -15.70 -43.47 0.14
C GLU A 103 -14.22 -43.06 0.19
N GLN A 104 -13.71 -42.58 -0.95
CA GLN A 104 -12.51 -41.75 -0.93
C GLN A 104 -12.83 -40.44 -0.20
N THR A 105 -11.86 -39.96 0.57
CA THR A 105 -11.87 -38.74 1.39
C THR A 105 -12.65 -37.60 0.74
N SER A 106 -13.87 -37.31 1.17
CA SER A 106 -14.70 -36.24 0.62
C SER A 106 -14.76 -35.03 1.54
N TRP A 107 -15.19 -33.88 1.01
CA TRP A 107 -15.44 -32.69 1.83
C TRP A 107 -16.46 -33.00 2.94
N ALA A 108 -16.16 -32.59 4.17
CA ALA A 108 -17.04 -32.82 5.31
C ALA A 108 -18.36 -32.05 5.18
N ASN A 109 -19.40 -32.55 5.84
CA ASN A 109 -20.72 -31.90 5.90
C ASN A 109 -20.89 -30.98 7.12
N VAL A 110 -19.98 -31.06 8.10
CA VAL A 110 -20.01 -30.27 9.33
C VAL A 110 -18.62 -29.73 9.62
N TYR A 111 -18.54 -28.42 9.88
CA TYR A 111 -17.30 -27.71 10.19
C TYR A 111 -17.43 -27.00 11.53
N GLU A 112 -16.44 -27.16 12.40
CA GLU A 112 -16.42 -26.50 13.71
C GLU A 112 -15.00 -26.11 14.12
N SER A 113 -14.87 -25.13 15.01
CA SER A 113 -13.57 -24.77 15.57
C SER A 113 -13.00 -25.93 16.41
N PRO A 114 -11.73 -26.34 16.20
CA PRO A 114 -11.11 -27.43 16.96
C PRO A 114 -10.77 -27.03 18.41
N SER A 115 -10.85 -25.73 18.74
CA SER A 115 -10.54 -25.22 20.07
C SER A 115 -11.71 -25.45 21.04
N ASP A 116 -11.39 -25.82 22.27
CA ASP A 116 -12.34 -25.90 23.40
C ASP A 116 -12.19 -24.73 24.39
N GLN A 117 -11.07 -24.01 24.30
CA GLN A 117 -10.79 -22.80 25.07
C GLN A 117 -10.58 -21.61 24.14
N CYS A 118 -10.93 -20.41 24.61
CA CYS A 118 -10.77 -19.19 23.87
C CYS A 118 -9.28 -18.87 23.68
N LEU A 119 -8.84 -18.74 22.44
CA LEU A 119 -7.45 -18.45 22.07
C LEU A 119 -6.99 -17.02 22.41
N LEU A 120 -7.90 -16.16 22.90
CA LEU A 120 -7.58 -14.82 23.40
C LEU A 120 -7.43 -14.79 24.93
N CYS A 121 -8.37 -15.37 25.68
CA CYS A 121 -8.43 -15.22 27.13
C CYS A 121 -8.41 -16.54 27.93
N GLY A 122 -8.41 -17.70 27.26
CA GLY A 122 -8.33 -19.03 27.89
C GLY A 122 -9.63 -19.55 28.50
N THR A 123 -10.73 -18.78 28.49
CA THR A 123 -12.03 -19.22 29.00
C THR A 123 -12.61 -20.36 28.15
N GLN A 124 -13.28 -21.32 28.79
CA GLN A 124 -13.98 -22.42 28.11
C GLN A 124 -14.99 -21.88 27.09
N LEU A 125 -15.00 -22.46 25.90
CA LEU A 125 -15.93 -22.08 24.84
C LEU A 125 -17.28 -22.77 25.02
N PHE A 126 -18.34 -22.00 24.80
CA PHE A 126 -19.70 -22.48 24.79
C PHE A 126 -20.13 -22.87 23.38
N LYS A 127 -20.65 -24.09 23.23
CA LYS A 127 -21.27 -24.60 22.01
C LYS A 127 -22.78 -24.65 22.23
N GLY A 128 -23.53 -23.83 21.51
CA GLY A 128 -24.99 -23.80 21.58
C GLY A 128 -25.64 -24.83 20.67
N GLU A 129 -26.87 -25.20 21.00
CA GLU A 129 -27.72 -26.06 20.16
C GLU A 129 -28.21 -25.32 18.91
N LYS A 130 -28.83 -26.05 17.96
CA LYS A 130 -29.47 -25.46 16.76
C LYS A 130 -30.46 -24.38 17.20
N ASN A 131 -30.37 -23.19 16.59
CA ASN A 131 -31.18 -21.99 16.87
C ASN A 131 -30.88 -21.24 18.18
N SER A 132 -29.76 -21.50 18.87
CA SER A 132 -29.32 -20.58 19.94
C SER A 132 -28.90 -19.23 19.36
N SER A 133 -29.32 -18.13 19.98
CA SER A 133 -29.05 -16.75 19.52
C SER A 133 -27.56 -16.36 19.60
N LEU A 134 -26.78 -17.08 20.40
CA LEU A 134 -25.38 -16.76 20.71
C LEU A 134 -24.37 -17.67 20.00
N ALA A 135 -24.63 -18.98 19.84
CA ALA A 135 -23.61 -19.95 19.42
C ALA A 135 -24.19 -21.19 18.70
N GLY A 136 -25.05 -20.99 17.70
CA GLY A 136 -25.75 -22.09 17.01
C GLY A 136 -25.02 -22.64 15.77
N ALA A 137 -25.37 -23.88 15.42
CA ALA A 137 -25.13 -24.43 14.09
C ALA A 137 -25.93 -23.65 13.02
N GLN A 138 -25.29 -23.31 11.91
CA GLN A 138 -25.88 -22.54 10.82
C GLN A 138 -25.63 -23.24 9.49
N ASP A 139 -26.59 -23.08 8.57
CA ASP A 139 -26.40 -23.48 7.18
C ASP A 139 -25.41 -22.53 6.50
N CYS A 140 -24.46 -23.14 5.79
CA CYS A 140 -23.31 -22.48 5.19
C CYS A 140 -23.08 -23.07 3.80
N TRP A 141 -22.78 -22.22 2.81
CA TRP A 141 -22.40 -22.67 1.48
C TRP A 141 -20.96 -23.18 1.49
N LEU A 142 -20.70 -24.34 0.90
CA LEU A 142 -19.36 -24.79 0.56
C LEU A 142 -19.15 -24.55 -0.94
N LEU A 143 -18.16 -23.73 -1.27
CA LEU A 143 -17.75 -23.39 -2.63
C LEU A 143 -16.33 -23.89 -2.90
N THR A 144 -16.23 -24.82 -3.84
CA THR A 144 -14.95 -25.39 -4.31
C THR A 144 -14.95 -25.44 -5.83
N ALA A 145 -13.80 -25.76 -6.45
CA ALA A 145 -13.71 -25.85 -7.91
C ALA A 145 -14.74 -26.80 -8.55
N THR A 146 -15.10 -27.89 -7.86
CA THR A 146 -16.00 -28.95 -8.37
C THR A 146 -17.33 -29.08 -7.64
N ARG A 147 -17.51 -28.42 -6.48
CA ARG A 147 -18.72 -28.56 -5.65
C ARG A 147 -19.28 -27.23 -5.18
N LEU A 148 -20.60 -27.17 -5.18
CA LEU A 148 -21.41 -26.11 -4.58
C LEU A 148 -22.56 -26.74 -3.80
N GLN A 149 -22.51 -26.72 -2.47
CA GLN A 149 -23.51 -27.39 -1.63
C GLN A 149 -23.72 -26.69 -0.28
N LEU A 150 -24.77 -27.08 0.44
CA LEU A 150 -25.00 -26.62 1.81
C LEU A 150 -24.35 -27.59 2.80
N VAL A 151 -23.61 -27.03 3.76
CA VAL A 151 -22.96 -27.70 4.88
C VAL A 151 -23.34 -27.00 6.17
N THR A 152 -23.05 -27.62 7.32
CA THR A 152 -23.30 -27.01 8.63
C THR A 152 -22.02 -26.42 9.21
N ALA A 153 -22.04 -25.13 9.53
CA ALA A 153 -20.97 -24.47 10.28
C ALA A 153 -21.39 -24.26 11.73
N GLN A 154 -20.63 -24.81 12.68
CA GLN A 154 -20.86 -24.65 14.12
C GLN A 154 -19.93 -23.57 14.69
N VAL A 155 -20.54 -22.57 15.30
CA VAL A 155 -19.83 -21.51 16.04
C VAL A 155 -19.76 -21.87 17.52
N LYS A 156 -18.59 -21.63 18.13
CA LYS A 156 -18.41 -21.64 19.59
C LYS A 156 -18.19 -20.21 20.08
N VAL A 157 -18.59 -19.87 21.30
CA VAL A 157 -18.47 -18.48 21.83
C VAL A 157 -17.79 -18.46 23.19
N CYS A 158 -16.91 -17.48 23.39
CA CYS A 158 -16.34 -17.19 24.69
C CYS A 158 -17.38 -16.53 25.60
N LEU A 159 -17.65 -17.07 26.79
CA LEU A 159 -18.62 -16.48 27.73
C LEU A 159 -18.03 -15.42 28.67
N ASN A 160 -16.75 -15.07 28.52
CA ASN A 160 -16.16 -13.96 29.25
C ASN A 160 -16.76 -12.63 28.73
N PRO A 161 -17.43 -11.83 29.58
CA PRO A 161 -18.08 -10.59 29.17
C PRO A 161 -17.11 -9.52 28.63
N GLN A 162 -15.81 -9.64 28.92
CA GLN A 162 -14.77 -8.76 28.39
C GLN A 162 -14.15 -9.28 27.08
N CYS A 163 -14.60 -10.42 26.55
CA CYS A 163 -14.08 -11.02 25.33
C CYS A 163 -15.19 -11.35 24.32
N LEU A 164 -16.12 -12.25 24.67
CA LEU A 164 -17.26 -12.61 23.80
C LEU A 164 -16.91 -13.08 22.37
N ALA A 165 -15.64 -13.40 22.11
CA ALA A 165 -15.15 -13.73 20.76
C ALA A 165 -15.87 -14.95 20.17
N LEU A 166 -16.20 -14.86 18.88
CA LEU A 166 -16.77 -15.95 18.09
C LEU A 166 -15.66 -16.84 17.53
N HIS A 167 -15.67 -18.11 17.92
CA HIS A 167 -14.78 -19.15 17.41
C HIS A 167 -15.48 -19.91 16.29
N SER A 168 -15.30 -19.41 15.08
CA SER A 168 -15.73 -20.06 13.84
C SER A 168 -14.66 -21.03 13.33
N PHE A 169 -15.04 -21.88 12.37
CA PHE A 169 -14.09 -22.71 11.64
C PHE A 169 -13.17 -21.82 10.79
N ASN A 170 -11.86 -21.79 11.08
CA ASN A 170 -10.89 -20.86 10.48
C ASN A 170 -9.53 -21.54 10.21
N ASP A 171 -9.53 -22.85 9.96
CA ASP A 171 -8.29 -23.61 9.73
C ASP A 171 -7.90 -23.61 8.25
N ILE A 172 -6.90 -22.80 7.90
CA ILE A 172 -6.42 -22.70 6.53
C ILE A 172 -5.73 -23.98 6.04
N CYS A 173 -5.24 -24.83 6.95
CA CYS A 173 -4.57 -26.09 6.59
C CYS A 173 -5.55 -27.12 6.04
N THR A 174 -6.86 -26.97 6.28
CA THR A 174 -7.89 -27.79 5.62
C THR A 174 -8.23 -27.28 4.22
N GLY A 175 -7.62 -26.18 3.78
CA GLY A 175 -7.82 -25.60 2.45
C GLY A 175 -9.09 -24.77 2.30
N LEU A 176 -9.74 -24.37 3.38
CA LEU A 176 -10.97 -23.57 3.37
C LEU A 176 -10.80 -22.24 4.08
N PHE A 177 -11.50 -21.24 3.59
CA PHE A 177 -11.61 -19.91 4.19
C PHE A 177 -13.07 -19.61 4.51
N ASN A 178 -13.32 -19.07 5.70
CA ASN A 178 -14.68 -18.85 6.21
C ASN A 178 -15.10 -17.39 6.16
N VAL A 179 -16.27 -17.15 5.59
CA VAL A 179 -16.94 -15.85 5.51
C VAL A 179 -18.23 -15.92 6.32
N GLY A 180 -18.19 -15.39 7.54
CA GLY A 180 -19.35 -15.19 8.40
C GLY A 180 -20.14 -16.45 8.76
N ASN A 181 -19.57 -17.64 8.60
CA ASN A 181 -20.27 -18.93 8.64
C ASN A 181 -21.43 -19.04 7.63
N LYS A 182 -21.39 -18.24 6.57
CA LYS A 182 -22.35 -18.24 5.46
C LYS A 182 -21.74 -18.81 4.18
N LEU A 183 -20.43 -18.67 4.02
CA LEU A 183 -19.67 -19.24 2.91
C LEU A 183 -18.33 -19.79 3.40
N LEU A 184 -18.04 -21.05 3.09
CA LEU A 184 -16.72 -21.67 3.11
C LEU A 184 -16.23 -21.76 1.67
N VAL A 185 -15.11 -21.13 1.37
CA VAL A 185 -14.52 -21.12 0.02
C VAL A 185 -13.14 -21.79 0.05
N SER A 186 -12.85 -22.62 -0.94
CA SER A 186 -11.52 -23.24 -1.03
C SER A 186 -10.43 -22.23 -1.44
N LEU A 187 -9.24 -22.39 -0.86
CA LEU A 187 -8.14 -21.43 -1.05
C LEU A 187 -7.69 -21.34 -2.52
N ASP A 188 -7.72 -22.43 -3.26
CA ASP A 188 -7.38 -22.46 -4.70
C ASP A 188 -8.25 -21.50 -5.54
N LEU A 189 -9.52 -21.31 -5.18
CA LEU A 189 -10.40 -20.32 -5.83
C LEU A 189 -9.98 -18.89 -5.49
N LEU A 190 -9.63 -18.60 -4.24
CA LEU A 190 -9.18 -17.27 -3.83
C LEU A 190 -7.85 -16.89 -4.49
N PHE A 191 -6.91 -17.84 -4.59
CA PHE A 191 -5.69 -17.68 -5.38
C PHE A 191 -5.96 -17.52 -6.87
N SER A 192 -6.96 -18.22 -7.42
CA SER A 192 -7.40 -18.03 -8.80
C SER A 192 -7.89 -16.60 -9.06
N ILE A 193 -8.68 -16.01 -8.15
CA ILE A 193 -9.10 -14.59 -8.21
C ILE A 193 -7.86 -13.68 -8.21
N ARG A 194 -6.93 -13.87 -7.27
CA ARG A 194 -5.68 -13.11 -7.20
C ARG A 194 -4.89 -13.18 -8.50
N ASN A 195 -4.82 -14.36 -9.13
CA ASN A 195 -4.09 -14.57 -10.37
C ASN A 195 -4.72 -13.83 -11.57
N GLN A 196 -6.06 -13.72 -11.62
CA GLN A 196 -6.75 -12.87 -12.62
C GLN A 196 -6.51 -11.38 -12.35
N ILE A 197 -6.60 -10.95 -11.09
CA ILE A 197 -6.29 -9.55 -10.71
C ILE A 197 -4.83 -9.19 -11.01
N LYS A 198 -3.89 -10.12 -10.83
CA LYS A 198 -2.46 -9.92 -11.14
C LYS A 198 -2.23 -9.58 -12.62
N ILE A 199 -3.09 -10.07 -13.53
CA ILE A 199 -3.02 -9.75 -14.96
C ILE A 199 -3.92 -8.56 -15.35
N GLY A 200 -4.59 -7.93 -14.37
CA GLY A 200 -5.35 -6.69 -14.54
C GLY A 200 -6.86 -6.86 -14.67
N GLU A 201 -7.39 -8.08 -14.52
CA GLU A 201 -8.83 -8.33 -14.59
C GLU A 201 -9.58 -7.62 -13.43
N ASP A 202 -10.78 -7.10 -13.71
CA ASP A 202 -11.66 -6.54 -12.69
C ASP A 202 -11.98 -7.62 -11.64
N PRO A 203 -11.79 -7.34 -10.33
CA PRO A 203 -12.17 -8.27 -9.26
C PRO A 203 -13.62 -8.79 -9.38
N LYS A 204 -14.59 -7.94 -9.74
CA LYS A 204 -16.00 -8.34 -9.89
C LYS A 204 -16.16 -9.34 -11.02
N THR A 205 -15.54 -9.06 -12.18
CA THR A 205 -15.55 -9.97 -13.33
C THR A 205 -14.86 -11.29 -13.02
N SER A 206 -13.74 -11.25 -12.31
CA SER A 206 -12.99 -12.44 -11.88
C SER A 206 -13.83 -13.34 -10.97
N ILE A 207 -14.52 -12.75 -9.99
CA ILE A 207 -15.41 -13.45 -9.05
C ILE A 207 -16.60 -14.07 -9.80
N SER A 208 -17.26 -13.30 -10.66
CA SER A 208 -18.38 -13.80 -11.47
C SER A 208 -17.95 -14.96 -12.37
N GLY A 209 -16.81 -14.84 -13.05
CA GLY A 209 -16.29 -15.89 -13.94
C GLY A 209 -15.97 -17.20 -13.20
N ILE A 210 -15.45 -17.12 -11.97
CA ILE A 210 -15.22 -18.31 -11.14
C ILE A 210 -16.55 -18.95 -10.73
N LEU A 211 -17.53 -18.17 -10.27
CA LEU A 211 -18.84 -18.71 -9.89
C LEU A 211 -19.54 -19.38 -11.07
N GLU A 212 -19.53 -18.76 -12.26
CA GLU A 212 -20.07 -19.35 -13.48
C GLU A 212 -19.35 -20.65 -13.88
N SER A 213 -18.03 -20.72 -13.66
CA SER A 213 -17.26 -21.94 -13.91
C SER A 213 -17.65 -23.06 -12.94
N VAL A 214 -17.78 -22.76 -11.66
CA VAL A 214 -18.18 -23.75 -10.64
C VAL A 214 -19.61 -24.23 -10.87
N GLN A 215 -20.55 -23.34 -11.19
CA GLN A 215 -21.94 -23.71 -11.48
C GLN A 215 -22.08 -24.66 -12.68
N ARG A 216 -21.20 -24.55 -13.68
CA ARG A 216 -21.19 -25.48 -14.82
C ARG A 216 -20.75 -26.89 -14.45
N GLN A 217 -20.03 -27.04 -13.34
CA GLN A 217 -19.46 -28.32 -12.89
C GLN A 217 -20.20 -28.89 -11.68
N ALA A 218 -20.87 -28.04 -10.89
CA ALA A 218 -21.59 -28.44 -9.70
C ALA A 218 -22.97 -29.04 -10.00
N GLU A 219 -23.39 -29.99 -9.18
CA GLU A 219 -24.72 -30.62 -9.27
C GLU A 219 -25.85 -29.64 -8.91
N LYS A 220 -25.57 -28.65 -8.04
CA LYS A 220 -26.54 -27.65 -7.60
C LYS A 220 -26.40 -26.35 -8.39
N VAL A 221 -27.49 -25.92 -9.02
CA VAL A 221 -27.61 -24.63 -9.69
C VAL A 221 -28.24 -23.63 -8.72
N LEU A 222 -27.61 -22.48 -8.50
CA LEU A 222 -28.17 -21.41 -7.66
C LEU A 222 -29.24 -20.65 -8.44
N ASN A 223 -30.28 -20.19 -7.74
CA ASN A 223 -31.18 -19.19 -8.30
C ASN A 223 -30.51 -17.80 -8.32
N ALA A 224 -31.16 -16.81 -8.94
CA ALA A 224 -30.57 -15.48 -9.11
C ALA A 224 -30.25 -14.76 -7.78
N GLU A 225 -31.10 -14.91 -6.76
CA GLU A 225 -30.92 -14.29 -5.44
C GLU A 225 -29.79 -14.97 -4.64
N GLU A 226 -29.75 -16.30 -4.66
CA GLU A 226 -28.68 -17.09 -4.07
C GLU A 226 -27.32 -16.78 -4.73
N LEU A 227 -27.30 -16.64 -6.06
CA LEU A 227 -26.10 -16.29 -6.81
C LEU A 227 -25.55 -14.93 -6.39
N LEU A 228 -26.41 -13.90 -6.31
CA LEU A 228 -26.02 -12.57 -5.85
C LEU A 228 -25.47 -12.62 -4.42
N THR A 229 -26.14 -13.35 -3.53
CA THR A 229 -25.72 -13.51 -2.14
C THR A 229 -24.35 -14.19 -2.03
N VAL A 230 -24.13 -15.29 -2.77
CA VAL A 230 -22.84 -16.00 -2.78
C VAL A 230 -21.75 -15.14 -3.42
N GLN A 231 -22.07 -14.35 -4.45
CA GLN A 231 -21.14 -13.43 -5.09
C GLN A 231 -20.68 -12.31 -4.13
N GLU A 232 -21.61 -11.72 -3.37
CA GLU A 232 -21.29 -10.72 -2.35
C GLU A 232 -20.41 -11.33 -1.24
N LEU A 233 -20.77 -12.51 -0.73
CA LEU A 233 -19.98 -13.23 0.27
C LEU A 233 -18.58 -13.57 -0.24
N LEU A 234 -18.45 -14.03 -1.49
CA LEU A 234 -17.16 -14.35 -2.09
C LEU A 234 -16.30 -13.09 -2.28
N SER A 235 -16.91 -11.97 -2.65
CA SER A 235 -16.23 -10.67 -2.76
C SER A 235 -15.68 -10.23 -1.40
N CYS A 236 -16.50 -10.22 -0.36
CA CYS A 236 -16.07 -9.90 1.01
C CYS A 236 -14.98 -10.87 1.49
N GLY A 237 -15.16 -12.17 1.22
CA GLY A 237 -14.20 -13.23 1.54
C GLY A 237 -12.85 -13.03 0.88
N TYR A 238 -12.83 -12.68 -0.40
CA TYR A 238 -11.59 -12.41 -1.14
C TYR A 238 -10.82 -11.24 -0.55
N TRP A 239 -11.48 -10.11 -0.27
CA TRP A 239 -10.78 -8.97 0.32
C TRP A 239 -10.29 -9.26 1.74
N ALA A 240 -11.03 -10.04 2.54
CA ALA A 240 -10.56 -10.47 3.85
C ALA A 240 -9.36 -11.42 3.75
N PHE A 241 -9.37 -12.35 2.80
CA PHE A 241 -8.24 -13.20 2.45
C PHE A 241 -7.00 -12.38 2.09
N GLU A 242 -7.18 -11.34 1.27
CA GLU A 242 -6.08 -10.42 0.91
C GLU A 242 -5.55 -9.66 2.13
N CYS A 243 -6.40 -9.26 3.07
CA CYS A 243 -5.99 -8.60 4.32
C CYS A 243 -5.29 -9.54 5.32
N LEU A 244 -5.60 -10.83 5.30
CA LEU A 244 -4.97 -11.86 6.17
C LEU A 244 -3.75 -12.52 5.52
N THR A 245 -3.45 -12.18 4.27
CA THR A 245 -2.26 -12.64 3.59
C THR A 245 -1.03 -11.86 4.08
N ILE A 246 -0.05 -12.58 4.61
CA ILE A 246 1.17 -11.99 5.17
C ILE A 246 2.05 -11.45 4.05
N ARG A 247 2.36 -10.14 4.10
CA ARG A 247 3.25 -9.47 3.14
C ARG A 247 4.29 -8.61 3.85
N ASP A 248 5.53 -8.72 3.42
CA ASP A 248 6.53 -7.67 3.66
C ASP A 248 6.48 -6.71 2.45
N TYR A 249 5.87 -5.55 2.62
CA TYR A 249 5.80 -4.54 1.55
C TYR A 249 7.18 -4.02 1.13
N ASN A 250 8.26 -4.32 1.85
CA ASN A 250 9.61 -4.03 1.35
C ASN A 250 10.06 -4.98 0.23
N ASP A 251 9.41 -6.13 0.06
CA ASP A 251 9.76 -7.09 -1.00
C ASP A 251 9.47 -6.54 -2.41
N MET A 252 8.65 -5.50 -2.51
CA MET A 252 8.42 -4.80 -3.78
C MET A 252 9.50 -3.77 -4.10
N ILE A 253 10.44 -3.48 -3.20
CA ILE A 253 11.50 -2.48 -3.42
C ILE A 253 12.47 -2.98 -4.49
N CYS A 254 12.71 -2.12 -5.48
CA CYS A 254 13.55 -2.38 -6.64
C CYS A 254 14.92 -2.89 -6.22
N GLY A 255 15.32 -4.04 -6.78
CA GLY A 255 16.62 -4.62 -6.51
C GLY A 255 17.78 -3.81 -7.08
N VAL A 256 17.56 -3.01 -8.12
CA VAL A 256 18.62 -2.19 -8.73
C VAL A 256 18.72 -0.81 -8.07
N CYS A 257 17.57 -0.14 -7.88
CA CYS A 257 17.54 1.22 -7.34
C CYS A 257 17.55 1.27 -5.81
N GLY A 258 17.06 0.22 -5.13
CA GLY A 258 16.92 0.22 -3.68
C GLY A 258 15.91 1.24 -3.19
N VAL A 259 16.13 1.73 -1.96
CA VAL A 259 15.23 2.69 -1.27
C VAL A 259 15.37 4.15 -1.75
N ALA A 260 16.34 4.45 -2.63
CA ALA A 260 16.66 5.80 -3.06
C ALA A 260 16.98 5.85 -4.57
N PRO A 261 15.98 5.72 -5.45
CA PRO A 261 16.16 5.84 -6.89
C PRO A 261 16.70 7.23 -7.28
N LYS A 262 17.64 7.27 -8.23
CA LYS A 262 18.19 8.54 -8.75
C LYS A 262 17.16 9.33 -9.55
N VAL A 263 16.31 8.59 -10.26
CA VAL A 263 15.24 9.11 -11.12
C VAL A 263 13.96 8.43 -10.70
N GLU A 264 12.90 9.21 -10.48
CA GLU A 264 11.54 8.70 -10.33
C GLU A 264 10.64 9.38 -11.36
N ILE A 265 9.69 8.63 -11.90
CA ILE A 265 8.83 9.04 -13.00
C ILE A 265 7.39 8.99 -12.51
N ALA A 266 6.70 10.13 -12.58
CA ALA A 266 5.28 10.23 -12.24
C ALA A 266 4.43 9.52 -13.29
N GLN A 267 3.41 8.81 -12.85
CA GLN A 267 2.41 8.13 -13.68
C GLN A 267 1.04 8.41 -13.08
N ARG A 268 0.05 8.70 -13.92
CA ARG A 268 -1.34 8.97 -13.53
C ARG A 268 -2.28 7.89 -14.06
N ASN A 269 -3.21 7.43 -13.25
CA ASN A 269 -4.35 6.64 -13.71
C ASN A 269 -5.64 7.37 -13.34
N VAL A 270 -6.31 7.91 -14.36
CA VAL A 270 -7.59 8.63 -14.24
C VAL A 270 -8.81 7.73 -14.49
N GLU A 271 -8.60 6.48 -14.89
CA GLU A 271 -9.66 5.53 -15.26
C GLU A 271 -9.97 4.52 -14.16
N ASN A 272 -9.05 4.32 -13.21
CA ASN A 272 -9.29 3.57 -11.99
C ASN A 272 -9.83 4.50 -10.91
N THR A 273 -11.15 4.47 -10.71
CA THR A 273 -11.86 5.48 -9.92
C THR A 273 -12.83 4.85 -8.92
N LEU A 274 -13.19 5.64 -7.90
CA LEU A 274 -14.27 5.35 -6.97
C LEU A 274 -15.51 6.17 -7.34
N THR A 275 -16.64 5.49 -7.40
CA THR A 275 -17.97 6.06 -7.67
C THR A 275 -18.56 6.63 -6.40
N LEU A 276 -18.97 7.90 -6.45
CA LEU A 276 -19.45 8.68 -5.30
C LEU A 276 -20.97 8.69 -5.16
N THR A 277 -21.70 7.84 -5.89
CA THR A 277 -23.17 7.77 -5.81
C THR A 277 -23.66 7.38 -4.41
N ASN A 278 -22.93 6.49 -3.73
CA ASN A 278 -23.29 5.98 -2.40
C ASN A 278 -22.28 6.36 -1.31
N ILE A 279 -21.31 7.22 -1.62
CA ILE A 279 -20.19 7.56 -0.75
C ILE A 279 -20.06 9.09 -0.68
N GLU A 280 -20.16 9.62 0.53
CA GLU A 280 -19.97 11.04 0.82
C GLU A 280 -18.59 11.26 1.44
N PHE A 281 -17.75 12.08 0.79
CA PHE A 281 -16.51 12.54 1.40
C PHE A 281 -16.77 13.70 2.35
N THR A 282 -16.33 13.56 3.60
CA THR A 282 -16.37 14.61 4.61
C THR A 282 -15.00 15.27 4.75
N TRP A 283 -15.00 16.51 5.23
CA TRP A 283 -13.80 17.31 5.47
C TRP A 283 -13.87 17.90 6.88
N PRO A 284 -12.73 18.07 7.57
CA PRO A 284 -12.72 18.72 8.87
C PRO A 284 -13.20 20.18 8.77
N GLU A 285 -13.96 20.63 9.76
CA GLU A 285 -14.48 22.01 9.82
C GLU A 285 -13.37 23.06 10.00
N PHE A 286 -12.22 22.64 10.54
CA PHE A 286 -11.06 23.50 10.78
C PHE A 286 -9.85 22.96 10.03
N LEU A 287 -8.92 23.86 9.68
CA LEU A 287 -7.65 23.49 9.06
C LEU A 287 -6.85 22.63 10.04
N THR A 288 -6.77 21.33 9.76
CA THR A 288 -5.93 20.36 10.45
C THR A 288 -4.57 20.24 9.77
N THR A 289 -3.61 19.64 10.46
CA THR A 289 -2.32 19.29 9.87
C THR A 289 -2.53 18.40 8.64
N ASN A 290 -1.75 18.62 7.58
CA ASN A 290 -1.74 17.72 6.41
C ASN A 290 -1.10 16.36 6.69
N GLU A 291 -0.55 16.16 7.89
CA GLU A 291 0.10 14.91 8.27
C GLU A 291 -0.95 13.81 8.49
N VAL A 292 -0.71 12.66 7.87
CA VAL A 292 -1.59 11.48 7.93
C VAL A 292 -0.83 10.25 8.39
N SER A 293 -1.51 9.37 9.12
CA SER A 293 -0.93 8.11 9.57
C SER A 293 -1.23 7.00 8.55
N MET A 294 -0.17 6.53 7.89
CA MET A 294 -0.26 5.39 6.97
C MET A 294 -0.78 4.14 7.68
N GLU A 295 -0.18 3.77 8.81
CA GLU A 295 -0.56 2.56 9.55
C GLU A 295 -2.03 2.61 10.00
N ALA A 296 -2.48 3.74 10.55
CA ALA A 296 -3.86 3.87 11.02
C ALA A 296 -4.86 3.82 9.85
N PHE A 297 -4.57 4.53 8.75
CA PHE A 297 -5.43 4.53 7.56
C PHE A 297 -5.60 3.13 6.99
N TRP A 298 -4.50 2.44 6.67
CA TRP A 298 -4.56 1.11 6.06
C TRP A 298 -5.14 0.06 7.03
N SER A 299 -4.80 0.13 8.31
CA SER A 299 -5.38 -0.75 9.32
C SER A 299 -6.89 -0.55 9.45
N THR A 300 -7.40 0.66 9.27
CA THR A 300 -8.84 0.95 9.32
C THR A 300 -9.58 0.30 8.15
N LEU A 301 -9.03 0.41 6.93
CA LEU A 301 -9.60 -0.25 5.75
C LEU A 301 -9.59 -1.78 5.86
N GLU A 302 -8.49 -2.34 6.37
CA GLU A 302 -8.40 -3.78 6.63
C GLU A 302 -9.37 -4.24 7.72
N ASN A 303 -9.53 -3.45 8.80
CA ASN A 303 -10.52 -3.72 9.85
C ASN A 303 -11.94 -3.81 9.28
N GLU A 304 -12.32 -2.84 8.47
CA GLU A 304 -13.66 -2.76 7.86
C GLU A 304 -13.95 -3.99 7.00
N VAL A 305 -13.01 -4.41 6.15
CA VAL A 305 -13.18 -5.62 5.33
C VAL A 305 -13.27 -6.89 6.17
N LEU A 306 -12.44 -7.01 7.21
CA LEU A 306 -12.51 -8.16 8.12
C LEU A 306 -13.83 -8.17 8.90
N GLU A 307 -14.37 -7.01 9.24
CA GLU A 307 -15.67 -6.86 9.87
C GLU A 307 -16.81 -7.30 8.94
N GLN A 308 -16.78 -6.89 7.68
CA GLN A 308 -17.74 -7.33 6.67
C GLN A 308 -17.66 -8.84 6.41
N ALA A 309 -16.46 -9.43 6.41
CA ALA A 309 -16.31 -10.87 6.23
C ALA A 309 -16.72 -11.68 7.48
N ALA A 310 -16.43 -11.20 8.69
CA ALA A 310 -16.85 -11.86 9.93
C ALA A 310 -18.34 -11.69 10.24
N PHE A 311 -18.91 -10.55 9.85
CA PHE A 311 -20.30 -10.15 10.07
C PHE A 311 -20.90 -9.59 8.76
N PRO A 312 -21.32 -10.44 7.80
CA PRO A 312 -21.81 -10.01 6.48
C PRO A 312 -23.01 -9.07 6.46
N SER A 313 -23.73 -8.93 7.57
CA SER A 313 -24.82 -7.95 7.71
C SER A 313 -24.34 -6.53 8.07
N SER A 314 -23.02 -6.30 8.11
CA SER A 314 -22.44 -4.99 8.43
C SER A 314 -22.59 -4.05 7.23
N ILE A 315 -23.02 -2.83 7.50
CA ILE A 315 -23.24 -1.82 6.45
C ILE A 315 -21.88 -1.26 6.04
N PRO A 316 -21.54 -1.25 4.74
CA PRO A 316 -20.30 -0.64 4.27
C PRO A 316 -20.21 0.85 4.59
N ILE A 317 -18.99 1.39 4.55
CA ILE A 317 -18.75 2.82 4.75
C ILE A 317 -19.44 3.65 3.66
N THR A 318 -20.35 4.52 4.07
CA THR A 318 -21.05 5.49 3.21
C THR A 318 -20.58 6.93 3.41
N LYS A 319 -19.85 7.21 4.50
CA LYS A 319 -19.23 8.51 4.78
C LYS A 319 -17.76 8.33 5.11
N PHE A 320 -16.88 9.06 4.43
CA PHE A 320 -15.44 8.88 4.55
C PHE A 320 -14.73 10.23 4.71
N ASP A 321 -13.92 10.38 5.77
CA ASP A 321 -13.10 11.58 5.93
C ASP A 321 -11.96 11.58 4.91
N ALA A 322 -12.00 12.52 3.96
CA ALA A 322 -11.01 12.60 2.90
C ALA A 322 -9.66 13.18 3.38
N SER A 323 -9.63 13.84 4.54
CA SER A 323 -8.39 14.42 5.08
C SER A 323 -7.41 13.35 5.58
N ILE A 324 -7.90 12.21 6.06
CA ILE A 324 -7.07 11.12 6.60
C ILE A 324 -6.55 10.14 5.54
N ILE A 325 -6.88 10.36 4.25
CA ILE A 325 -6.44 9.48 3.17
C ILE A 325 -4.93 9.49 3.09
N SER A 326 -4.31 8.35 3.39
CA SER A 326 -2.87 8.22 3.35
C SER A 326 -2.40 7.72 1.97
N PRO A 327 -1.37 8.35 1.39
CA PRO A 327 -0.52 7.69 0.40
C PRO A 327 0.00 6.33 0.89
N PHE A 328 0.41 5.49 -0.05
CA PHE A 328 1.06 4.20 0.19
C PHE A 328 2.53 4.25 -0.21
N PHE A 329 3.42 3.77 0.66
CA PHE A 329 4.84 3.57 0.37
C PHE A 329 5.34 2.27 0.99
N PRO A 330 6.32 1.57 0.37
CA PRO A 330 7.10 0.56 1.07
C PRO A 330 7.70 1.17 2.36
N PRO A 331 7.65 0.47 3.51
CA PRO A 331 8.06 1.04 4.80
C PRO A 331 9.45 1.68 4.81
N LEU A 332 10.44 1.09 4.11
CA LEU A 332 11.80 1.63 4.05
C LEU A 332 11.97 2.86 3.14
N MET A 333 11.02 3.12 2.24
CA MET A 333 11.00 4.27 1.33
C MET A 333 10.14 5.43 1.85
N ARG A 334 9.39 5.20 2.93
CA ARG A 334 8.50 6.19 3.55
C ARG A 334 9.29 7.21 4.38
N GLY A 335 8.92 8.48 4.27
CA GLY A 335 9.40 9.56 5.12
C GLY A 335 8.92 9.41 6.58
N ALA A 336 9.52 10.19 7.47
CA ALA A 336 9.06 10.27 8.86
C ALA A 336 7.66 10.89 8.96
N VAL A 337 7.36 11.81 8.05
CA VAL A 337 6.06 12.46 7.90
C VAL A 337 5.46 12.00 6.56
N VAL A 338 4.16 11.69 6.57
CA VAL A 338 3.37 11.40 5.37
C VAL A 338 2.28 12.45 5.27
N VAL A 339 2.04 12.96 4.07
CA VAL A 339 1.27 14.18 3.87
C VAL A 339 0.11 13.96 2.88
N ASN A 340 -1.03 14.57 3.18
CA ASN A 340 -2.19 14.67 2.31
C ASN A 340 -2.80 16.08 2.39
N SER A 341 -2.70 16.84 1.30
CA SER A 341 -3.19 18.21 1.20
C SER A 341 -4.45 18.36 0.31
N GLU A 342 -5.19 17.26 0.10
CA GLU A 342 -6.44 17.25 -0.67
C GLU A 342 -7.49 18.27 -0.17
N ASN A 343 -7.56 18.51 1.13
CA ASN A 343 -8.46 19.50 1.76
C ASN A 343 -8.14 20.94 1.34
N TYR A 344 -6.87 21.26 1.02
CA TYR A 344 -6.41 22.58 0.57
C TYR A 344 -6.63 22.85 -0.92
N LYS A 345 -7.09 21.85 -1.69
CA LYS A 345 -7.42 22.05 -3.10
C LYS A 345 -8.67 22.90 -3.25
N ASN A 346 -8.57 23.99 -4.00
CA ASN A 346 -9.70 24.84 -4.35
C ASN A 346 -10.20 24.47 -5.77
N LEU A 347 -11.47 24.05 -5.85
CA LEU A 347 -12.12 23.57 -7.08
C LEU A 347 -12.53 24.70 -8.03
N GLU A 348 -12.58 25.95 -7.56
CA GLU A 348 -13.08 27.11 -8.32
C GLU A 348 -11.97 28.03 -8.84
N ILE A 349 -10.72 27.56 -8.85
CA ILE A 349 -9.59 28.37 -9.24
C ILE A 349 -9.69 28.80 -10.70
N LYS A 350 -9.64 30.12 -10.90
CA LYS A 350 -9.55 30.74 -12.21
C LYS A 350 -8.09 30.99 -12.56
N LYS A 351 -7.76 30.94 -13.85
CA LYS A 351 -6.43 31.35 -14.33
C LYS A 351 -6.19 32.81 -13.97
N VAL A 352 -5.09 33.08 -13.27
CA VAL A 352 -4.68 34.42 -12.85
C VAL A 352 -3.51 34.89 -13.73
N VAL A 353 -3.40 36.20 -13.93
CA VAL A 353 -2.25 36.81 -14.62
C VAL A 353 -1.09 36.96 -13.63
N GLY A 354 0.12 36.62 -14.05
CA GLY A 354 1.33 36.78 -13.24
C GLY A 354 2.37 35.70 -13.51
N ASN A 355 3.59 35.91 -12.99
CA ASN A 355 4.73 35.02 -13.10
C ASN A 355 4.99 34.34 -11.74
N GLY A 356 4.67 33.05 -11.65
CA GLY A 356 4.88 32.26 -10.43
C GLY A 356 6.35 32.11 -10.04
N SER A 357 7.27 32.05 -11.01
CA SER A 357 8.72 31.99 -10.73
C SER A 357 9.23 33.27 -10.08
N ALA A 358 8.75 34.43 -10.53
CA ALA A 358 9.05 35.71 -9.90
C ALA A 358 8.48 35.78 -8.47
N LEU A 359 7.24 35.33 -8.25
CA LEU A 359 6.65 35.24 -6.92
C LEU A 359 7.49 34.35 -5.99
N ALA A 360 7.83 33.14 -6.43
CA ALA A 360 8.65 32.21 -5.66
C ALA A 360 10.05 32.79 -5.35
N ARG A 361 10.65 33.57 -6.28
CA ARG A 361 11.92 34.28 -6.03
C ARG A 361 11.80 35.28 -4.88
N LEU A 362 10.73 36.08 -4.88
CA LEU A 362 10.50 37.08 -3.83
C LEU A 362 10.33 36.44 -2.45
N LEU A 363 9.68 35.27 -2.39
CA LEU A 363 9.52 34.47 -1.17
C LEU A 363 10.87 33.90 -0.70
N HIS A 364 11.66 33.30 -1.60
CA HIS A 364 12.98 32.72 -1.30
C HIS A 364 13.99 33.74 -0.78
N ASP A 365 13.99 34.93 -1.39
CA ASP A 365 14.84 36.06 -1.01
C ASP A 365 14.33 36.79 0.24
N GLU A 366 13.23 36.31 0.86
CA GLU A 366 12.56 36.87 2.04
C GLU A 366 12.10 38.34 1.87
N THR A 367 12.05 38.81 0.64
CA THR A 367 11.55 40.15 0.28
C THR A 367 10.03 40.24 0.35
N LEU A 368 9.34 39.09 0.30
CA LEU A 368 7.90 38.95 0.46
C LEU A 368 7.60 37.88 1.51
N LYS A 369 6.69 38.19 2.44
CA LYS A 369 6.10 37.21 3.38
C LYS A 369 4.59 37.30 3.29
N LEU A 370 3.93 36.22 2.84
CA LEU A 370 2.48 36.20 2.59
C LEU A 370 1.68 36.57 3.85
N ASP A 371 2.10 36.07 5.02
CA ASP A 371 1.44 36.33 6.31
C ASP A 371 1.53 37.79 6.78
N SER A 372 2.37 38.60 6.14
CA SER A 372 2.60 40.00 6.48
C SER A 372 2.24 40.96 5.35
N LEU A 373 1.52 40.51 4.33
CA LEU A 373 1.06 41.35 3.20
C LEU A 373 0.34 42.62 3.66
N ASN A 374 -0.53 42.51 4.66
CA ASN A 374 -1.30 43.64 5.18
C ASN A 374 -0.42 44.74 5.80
N LYS A 375 0.83 44.44 6.17
CA LYS A 375 1.78 45.39 6.76
C LYS A 375 2.55 46.21 5.72
N LEU A 376 2.59 45.76 4.46
CA LEU A 376 3.30 46.46 3.38
C LEU A 376 2.60 47.77 3.01
N ASN A 377 3.37 48.76 2.59
CA ASN A 377 2.81 50.00 2.06
C ASN A 377 2.40 49.85 0.57
N THR A 378 1.65 50.82 0.04
CA THR A 378 1.12 50.75 -1.33
C THR A 378 2.24 50.72 -2.39
N GLU A 379 3.32 51.48 -2.20
CA GLU A 379 4.45 51.53 -3.13
C GLU A 379 5.20 50.18 -3.19
N GLU A 380 5.38 49.53 -2.04
CA GLU A 380 5.96 48.20 -1.93
C GLU A 380 5.10 47.16 -2.64
N LEU A 381 3.78 47.21 -2.47
CA LEU A 381 2.84 46.32 -3.16
C LEU A 381 2.86 46.52 -4.68
N GLN A 382 2.86 47.77 -5.14
CA GLN A 382 2.99 48.10 -6.57
C GLN A 382 4.29 47.53 -7.15
N LYS A 383 5.41 47.66 -6.43
CA LYS A 383 6.70 47.08 -6.83
C LYS A 383 6.63 45.56 -6.92
N ILE A 384 6.04 44.89 -5.93
CA ILE A 384 5.88 43.42 -5.94
C ILE A 384 4.99 42.97 -7.10
N LEU A 385 3.85 43.60 -7.31
CA LEU A 385 2.94 43.30 -8.42
C LEU A 385 3.65 43.43 -9.77
N THR A 386 4.44 44.50 -9.93
CA THR A 386 5.23 44.75 -11.15
C THR A 386 6.27 43.66 -11.38
N LEU A 387 7.00 43.25 -10.33
CA LEU A 387 8.00 42.17 -10.41
C LEU A 387 7.34 40.82 -10.72
N CYS A 388 6.16 40.56 -10.18
CA CYS A 388 5.36 39.37 -10.49
C CYS A 388 4.64 39.45 -11.84
N GLY A 389 4.75 40.55 -12.60
CA GLY A 389 4.02 40.73 -13.86
C GLY A 389 2.50 40.73 -13.71
N ILE A 390 1.99 41.12 -12.54
CA ILE A 390 0.56 41.28 -12.28
C ILE A 390 0.16 42.72 -12.66
N PRO A 391 -0.83 42.93 -13.55
CA PRO A 391 -1.28 44.26 -13.90
C PRO A 391 -1.95 44.95 -12.70
N TRP A 392 -1.73 46.25 -12.56
CA TRP A 392 -2.31 47.08 -11.51
C TRP A 392 -2.51 48.51 -12.00
N ASP A 393 -3.52 49.18 -11.46
CA ASP A 393 -3.87 50.56 -11.76
C ASP A 393 -3.75 51.46 -10.54
N ASN A 394 -3.55 52.77 -10.74
CA ASN A 394 -3.47 53.75 -9.65
C ASN A 394 -4.77 53.87 -8.82
N THR A 395 -5.87 53.33 -9.34
CA THR A 395 -7.18 53.27 -8.66
C THR A 395 -7.36 52.03 -7.79
N ASP A 396 -6.46 51.05 -7.88
CA ASP A 396 -6.57 49.82 -7.11
C ASP A 396 -6.38 50.09 -5.62
N THR A 397 -7.28 49.51 -4.83
CA THR A 397 -7.15 49.56 -3.37
C THR A 397 -6.01 48.67 -2.92
N LYS A 398 -5.44 48.99 -1.75
CA LYS A 398 -4.42 48.15 -1.11
C LYS A 398 -4.90 46.70 -0.94
N ASP A 399 -6.17 46.51 -0.59
CA ASP A 399 -6.76 45.18 -0.41
C ASP A 399 -6.84 44.40 -1.72
N ASN A 400 -7.20 45.07 -2.83
CA ASN A 400 -7.21 44.45 -4.16
C ASN A 400 -5.79 44.01 -4.58
N MET A 401 -4.78 44.84 -4.29
CA MET A 401 -3.37 44.52 -4.56
C MET A 401 -2.91 43.29 -3.76
N CYS A 402 -3.23 43.23 -2.46
CA CYS A 402 -2.96 42.06 -1.62
C CYS A 402 -3.67 40.80 -2.15
N TYR A 403 -4.95 40.93 -2.52
CA TYR A 403 -5.74 39.83 -3.07
C TYR A 403 -5.12 39.28 -4.35
N SER A 404 -4.64 40.13 -5.26
CA SER A 404 -4.02 39.67 -6.51
C SER A 404 -2.74 38.84 -6.27
N ILE A 405 -1.93 39.20 -5.26
CA ILE A 405 -0.75 38.41 -4.88
C ILE A 405 -1.17 37.06 -4.27
N LEU A 406 -2.15 37.07 -3.37
CA LEU A 406 -2.70 35.84 -2.77
C LEU A 406 -3.33 34.93 -3.84
N ALA A 407 -4.05 35.49 -4.80
CA ALA A 407 -4.65 34.75 -5.91
C ALA A 407 -3.58 34.11 -6.80
N LEU A 408 -2.46 34.80 -7.07
CA LEU A 408 -1.33 34.19 -7.78
C LEU A 408 -0.71 33.05 -6.95
N SER A 409 -0.50 33.26 -5.65
CA SER A 409 0.03 32.22 -4.75
C SER A 409 -0.87 30.98 -4.71
N GLU A 410 -2.18 31.18 -4.59
CA GLU A 410 -3.16 30.09 -4.59
C GLU A 410 -3.20 29.37 -5.94
N PHE A 411 -3.13 30.11 -7.05
CA PHE A 411 -3.04 29.54 -8.39
C PHE A 411 -1.74 28.73 -8.58
N VAL A 412 -0.60 29.17 -8.05
CA VAL A 412 0.66 28.41 -8.13
C VAL A 412 0.57 27.08 -7.36
N GLN A 413 -0.05 27.07 -6.18
CA GLN A 413 -0.13 25.85 -5.39
C GLN A 413 -1.16 24.86 -5.92
N ASN A 414 -2.30 25.33 -6.43
CA ASN A 414 -3.44 24.49 -6.76
C ASN A 414 -3.75 24.41 -8.26
N GLY A 415 -3.29 25.37 -9.05
CA GLY A 415 -3.70 25.56 -10.43
C GLY A 415 -3.04 24.56 -11.37
N THR A 416 -3.87 23.76 -12.03
CA THR A 416 -3.51 22.93 -13.19
C THR A 416 -4.48 23.17 -14.32
N GLN A 417 -4.02 22.95 -15.56
CA GLN A 417 -4.89 22.87 -16.73
C GLN A 417 -5.53 21.48 -16.89
N THR A 418 -5.41 20.60 -15.89
CA THR A 418 -5.97 19.25 -15.92
C THR A 418 -7.49 19.31 -15.80
N LYS A 419 -8.16 18.47 -16.60
CA LYS A 419 -9.63 18.35 -16.54
C LYS A 419 -10.03 17.81 -15.17
N GLN A 420 -10.97 18.49 -14.52
CA GLN A 420 -11.58 17.96 -13.30
C GLN A 420 -12.30 16.64 -13.61
N PRO A 421 -12.27 15.67 -12.69
CA PRO A 421 -13.03 14.44 -12.83
C PRO A 421 -14.54 14.76 -12.85
N PRO A 422 -15.37 13.89 -13.46
CA PRO A 422 -16.81 13.98 -13.32
C PRO A 422 -17.22 14.04 -11.84
N PRO A 423 -18.24 14.83 -11.44
CA PRO A 423 -18.61 14.98 -10.03
C PRO A 423 -18.96 13.68 -9.29
N GLN A 424 -19.32 12.63 -10.03
CA GLN A 424 -19.64 11.31 -9.46
C GLN A 424 -18.41 10.40 -9.29
N LEU A 425 -17.21 10.84 -9.65
CA LEU A 425 -16.00 10.02 -9.63
C LEU A 425 -14.85 10.75 -8.92
N THR A 426 -13.96 9.99 -8.30
CA THR A 426 -12.65 10.50 -7.84
C THR A 426 -11.70 10.81 -9.00
N GLY A 427 -10.66 11.62 -8.76
CA GLY A 427 -9.58 11.89 -9.71
C GLY A 427 -8.67 10.71 -10.04
N GLY A 428 -8.82 9.60 -9.32
CA GLY A 428 -8.09 8.36 -9.56
C GLY A 428 -6.82 8.27 -8.73
N LYS A 429 -5.70 7.93 -9.34
CA LYS A 429 -4.44 7.62 -8.66
C LYS A 429 -3.24 8.26 -9.35
N LEU A 430 -2.37 8.87 -8.54
CA LEU A 430 -1.04 9.31 -8.94
C LEU A 430 -0.01 8.42 -8.26
N TYR A 431 0.97 7.93 -9.00
CA TYR A 431 2.04 7.12 -8.43
C TYR A 431 3.37 7.44 -9.10
N LYS A 432 4.45 7.08 -8.44
CA LYS A 432 5.81 7.27 -8.96
C LYS A 432 6.54 5.95 -9.06
N VAL A 433 7.26 5.76 -10.15
CA VAL A 433 8.03 4.55 -10.45
C VAL A 433 9.50 4.87 -10.67
N CYS A 434 10.38 3.94 -10.35
CA CYS A 434 11.78 4.02 -10.80
C CYS A 434 11.89 3.64 -12.29
N PRO A 435 13.06 3.79 -12.94
CA PRO A 435 13.26 3.43 -14.35
C PRO A 435 12.97 1.94 -14.66
N HIS A 436 13.01 1.07 -13.64
CA HIS A 436 12.66 -0.34 -13.74
C HIS A 436 11.16 -0.61 -13.56
N GLN A 437 10.30 0.42 -13.54
CA GLN A 437 8.84 0.33 -13.39
C GLN A 437 8.33 -0.16 -12.01
N VAL A 438 9.22 -0.29 -11.03
CA VAL A 438 8.84 -0.58 -9.64
C VAL A 438 8.24 0.66 -8.99
N VAL A 439 7.07 0.52 -8.36
CA VAL A 439 6.38 1.60 -7.65
C VAL A 439 7.16 1.99 -6.39
N CYS A 440 7.43 3.28 -6.25
CA CYS A 440 8.15 3.86 -5.12
C CYS A 440 7.18 4.51 -4.11
N GLY A 441 5.99 4.92 -4.58
CA GLY A 441 4.90 5.43 -3.74
C GLY A 441 3.67 5.80 -4.59
N SER A 442 2.51 5.81 -3.95
CA SER A 442 1.20 6.03 -4.58
C SER A 442 0.31 6.91 -3.73
N LYS A 443 -0.36 7.88 -4.35
CA LYS A 443 -1.34 8.78 -3.75
C LYS A 443 -2.68 8.62 -4.48
N TYR A 444 -3.75 8.71 -3.71
CA TYR A 444 -5.12 8.60 -4.18
C TYR A 444 -5.73 9.99 -4.25
N ILE A 445 -6.28 10.33 -5.41
CA ILE A 445 -6.73 11.67 -5.71
C ILE A 445 -8.25 11.70 -5.59
N VAL A 446 -8.76 12.45 -4.62
CA VAL A 446 -10.21 12.59 -4.41
C VAL A 446 -10.76 13.61 -5.40
N ARG A 447 -10.11 14.78 -5.49
CA ARG A 447 -10.45 15.87 -6.40
C ARG A 447 -9.66 15.76 -7.72
N GLY A 448 -9.64 16.80 -8.55
CA GLY A 448 -8.73 16.83 -9.70
C GLY A 448 -7.25 16.81 -9.30
N GLU A 449 -6.42 16.23 -10.16
CA GLU A 449 -4.96 16.22 -10.01
C GLU A 449 -4.42 17.65 -10.01
N SER A 450 -3.61 17.98 -9.00
CA SER A 450 -2.93 19.26 -8.86
C SER A 450 -1.44 19.08 -8.51
N PRO A 451 -0.62 20.13 -8.58
CA PRO A 451 0.81 20.02 -8.28
C PRO A 451 1.06 19.60 -6.83
N ARG A 452 0.11 19.89 -5.93
CA ARG A 452 0.13 19.42 -4.53
C ARG A 452 0.21 17.90 -4.43
N ASP A 453 -0.41 17.16 -5.33
CA ASP A 453 -0.41 15.70 -5.27
C ASP A 453 1.00 15.12 -5.46
N HIS A 454 1.78 15.74 -6.35
CA HIS A 454 3.17 15.41 -6.58
C HIS A 454 4.05 15.84 -5.40
N VAL A 455 3.81 17.03 -4.86
CA VAL A 455 4.54 17.53 -3.68
C VAL A 455 4.27 16.65 -2.46
N ASP A 456 3.04 16.24 -2.23
CA ASP A 456 2.66 15.30 -1.15
C ASP A 456 3.42 13.97 -1.30
N LEU A 457 3.52 13.43 -2.52
CA LEU A 457 4.30 12.21 -2.78
C LEU A 457 5.80 12.41 -2.49
N LEU A 458 6.38 13.53 -2.92
CA LEU A 458 7.79 13.84 -2.67
C LEU A 458 8.04 14.05 -1.17
N ALA A 459 7.24 14.87 -0.50
CA ALA A 459 7.34 15.15 0.93
C ALA A 459 7.11 13.90 1.80
N SER A 460 6.26 12.97 1.36
CA SER A 460 6.04 11.67 2.03
C SER A 460 7.17 10.65 1.79
N SER A 461 8.14 10.96 0.93
CA SER A 461 9.25 10.07 0.62
C SER A 461 10.41 10.25 1.58
N ARG A 462 11.09 9.15 1.91
CA ARG A 462 12.30 9.20 2.74
C ARG A 462 13.41 10.02 2.11
N HIS A 463 13.56 9.90 0.79
CA HIS A 463 14.54 10.63 0.01
C HIS A 463 13.87 11.18 -1.24
N TRP A 464 14.02 12.49 -1.48
CA TRP A 464 13.65 13.08 -2.76
C TRP A 464 14.64 12.59 -3.83
N PRO A 465 14.17 12.16 -5.01
CA PRO A 465 15.05 11.71 -6.08
C PRO A 465 15.81 12.91 -6.67
N PRO A 466 17.10 12.77 -7.01
CA PRO A 466 17.85 13.76 -7.78
C PRO A 466 17.08 14.32 -8.98
N VAL A 467 16.33 13.46 -9.67
CA VAL A 467 15.42 13.87 -10.75
C VAL A 467 14.03 13.27 -10.55
N TYR A 468 13.01 14.12 -10.53
CA TYR A 468 11.60 13.74 -10.59
C TYR A 468 11.02 14.12 -11.94
N VAL A 469 10.54 13.14 -12.71
CA VAL A 469 10.00 13.36 -14.06
C VAL A 469 8.49 13.46 -13.99
N VAL A 470 7.92 14.56 -14.48
CA VAL A 470 6.48 14.83 -14.51
C VAL A 470 6.16 15.76 -15.69
N ASP A 471 4.95 15.70 -16.22
CA ASP A 471 4.53 16.54 -17.35
C ASP A 471 4.23 18.00 -16.96
N MET A 472 3.88 18.26 -15.70
CA MET A 472 3.66 19.58 -15.11
C MET A 472 4.84 20.04 -14.23
N ALA A 473 6.06 19.91 -14.74
CA ALA A 473 7.29 20.10 -13.96
C ALA A 473 7.42 21.49 -13.33
N THR A 474 7.07 22.54 -14.09
CA THR A 474 7.11 23.93 -13.62
C THR A 474 6.16 24.13 -12.45
N GLN A 475 4.92 23.65 -12.59
CA GLN A 475 3.88 23.84 -11.58
C GLN A 475 4.22 23.08 -10.29
N VAL A 476 4.77 21.87 -10.41
CA VAL A 476 5.20 21.08 -9.24
C VAL A 476 6.37 21.73 -8.52
N ALA A 477 7.37 22.25 -9.25
CA ALA A 477 8.51 22.93 -8.64
C ALA A 477 8.11 24.20 -7.90
N LEU A 478 7.26 25.04 -8.51
CA LEU A 478 6.75 26.24 -7.86
C LEU A 478 5.83 25.93 -6.68
N CYS A 479 4.99 24.90 -6.78
CA CYS A 479 4.19 24.44 -5.64
C CYS A 479 5.08 23.98 -4.49
N ALA A 480 6.17 23.25 -4.77
CA ALA A 480 7.14 22.83 -3.77
C ALA A 480 7.82 24.05 -3.11
N ASP A 481 8.18 25.08 -3.88
CA ASP A 481 8.75 26.32 -3.35
C ASP A 481 7.82 27.03 -2.37
N LEU A 482 6.51 26.99 -2.60
CA LEU A 482 5.53 27.61 -1.72
C LEU A 482 5.17 26.73 -0.52
N CYS A 483 5.17 25.40 -0.68
CA CYS A 483 4.78 24.47 0.38
C CYS A 483 5.93 24.09 1.32
N HIS A 484 7.16 24.06 0.82
CA HIS A 484 8.36 23.66 1.56
C HIS A 484 9.57 24.57 1.29
N PRO A 485 9.44 25.91 1.50
CA PRO A 485 10.43 26.90 1.08
C PRO A 485 11.84 26.65 1.64
N ASP A 486 11.95 26.26 2.92
CA ASP A 486 13.25 26.02 3.56
C ASP A 486 13.99 24.82 2.95
N LEU A 487 13.24 23.78 2.56
CA LEU A 487 13.79 22.57 1.95
C LEU A 487 14.22 22.87 0.51
N THR A 488 13.37 23.54 -0.26
CA THR A 488 13.64 23.81 -1.67
C THR A 488 14.74 24.86 -1.87
N LYS A 489 14.86 25.82 -0.95
CA LYS A 489 15.98 26.77 -0.90
C LYS A 489 17.32 26.06 -0.79
N GLN A 490 17.39 24.98 -0.02
CA GLN A 490 18.59 24.15 0.12
C GLN A 490 18.81 23.23 -1.09
N MET A 491 17.75 22.64 -1.65
CA MET A 491 17.85 21.67 -2.75
C MET A 491 18.19 22.29 -4.12
N TRP A 492 17.63 23.47 -4.43
CA TRP A 492 17.84 24.09 -5.75
C TRP A 492 17.97 25.60 -5.73
N GLY A 493 17.62 26.29 -4.63
CA GLY A 493 17.78 27.74 -4.50
C GLY A 493 17.22 28.50 -5.72
N LYS A 494 18.07 29.32 -6.37
CA LYS A 494 17.69 30.13 -7.53
C LYS A 494 17.26 29.33 -8.76
N ASN A 495 17.60 28.04 -8.84
CA ASN A 495 17.19 27.23 -9.98
C ASN A 495 15.73 26.77 -9.90
N GLN A 496 15.02 26.95 -8.78
CA GLN A 496 13.56 26.68 -8.69
C GLN A 496 13.16 25.32 -9.29
N GLY A 497 13.95 24.29 -8.96
CA GLY A 497 13.73 22.91 -9.39
C GLY A 497 14.04 22.60 -10.85
N CYS A 498 14.52 23.56 -11.66
CA CYS A 498 14.91 23.31 -13.04
C CYS A 498 16.44 23.21 -13.22
N PHE A 499 16.93 23.07 -14.46
CA PHE A 499 18.37 22.93 -14.70
C PHE A 499 19.15 24.23 -14.49
N SER A 500 18.54 25.39 -14.78
CA SER A 500 19.20 26.71 -14.74
C SER A 500 18.20 27.81 -14.41
N ASP A 501 18.60 28.87 -13.72
CA ASP A 501 17.73 29.99 -13.30
C ASP A 501 16.63 30.34 -14.34
N PRO A 502 15.32 30.17 -14.00
CA PRO A 502 14.20 30.38 -14.92
C PRO A 502 13.96 31.85 -15.30
N LEU A 503 14.65 32.80 -14.67
CA LEU A 503 14.63 34.22 -15.05
C LEU A 503 15.72 34.57 -16.08
N GLU A 504 16.60 33.63 -16.42
CA GLU A 504 17.62 33.77 -17.45
C GLU A 504 17.28 32.95 -18.71
N SER A 505 18.19 32.87 -19.68
CA SER A 505 18.05 31.93 -20.82
C SER A 505 18.35 30.49 -20.38
N PRO A 506 17.63 29.46 -20.88
CA PRO A 506 17.93 28.06 -20.57
C PRO A 506 19.37 27.69 -20.92
N LYS A 507 20.04 26.97 -20.02
CA LYS A 507 21.41 26.50 -20.22
C LYS A 507 21.47 24.98 -20.13
N TYR A 508 22.38 24.40 -20.91
CA TYR A 508 22.73 23.01 -20.80
C TYR A 508 23.50 22.76 -19.49
N VAL A 509 23.15 21.69 -18.76
CA VAL A 509 23.73 21.34 -17.46
C VAL A 509 24.11 19.87 -17.43
N SER A 510 25.39 19.58 -17.17
CA SER A 510 25.88 18.23 -16.96
C SER A 510 25.57 17.77 -15.54
N CYS A 511 25.00 16.56 -15.44
CA CYS A 511 24.61 15.94 -14.17
C CYS A 511 25.30 14.57 -14.04
N PRO A 512 26.63 14.54 -13.80
CA PRO A 512 27.41 13.29 -13.80
C PRO A 512 26.97 12.31 -12.70
N GLU A 513 26.27 12.80 -11.67
CA GLU A 513 25.71 11.99 -10.60
C GLU A 513 24.61 11.01 -11.06
N LEU A 514 23.99 11.28 -12.21
CA LEU A 514 22.94 10.45 -12.81
C LEU A 514 23.49 9.26 -13.59
N LEU A 515 24.78 9.27 -13.91
CA LEU A 515 25.47 8.14 -14.52
C LEU A 515 25.56 6.97 -13.54
N ASP A 516 25.58 5.75 -14.09
CA ASP A 516 25.79 4.54 -13.29
C ASP A 516 27.26 4.39 -12.92
N ARG A 517 27.58 4.91 -11.74
CA ARG A 517 28.87 4.73 -11.06
C ARG A 517 28.70 3.79 -9.86
N HIS A 518 29.70 2.96 -9.61
CA HIS A 518 29.78 2.15 -8.40
C HIS A 518 30.12 3.08 -7.23
N TYR A 519 29.10 3.57 -6.52
CA TYR A 519 29.29 4.40 -5.33
C TYR A 519 29.68 3.54 -4.13
N SER A 520 30.83 3.82 -3.50
CA SER A 520 31.22 3.21 -2.22
C SER A 520 30.23 3.62 -1.13
N VAL A 521 29.76 2.64 -0.36
CA VAL A 521 28.69 2.82 0.64
C VAL A 521 29.31 2.91 2.03
N ASP A 522 29.79 4.10 2.39
CA ASP A 522 29.94 4.46 3.81
C ASP A 522 28.67 5.20 4.22
N ILE A 523 27.82 4.56 5.03
CA ILE A 523 26.71 5.23 5.72
C ILE A 523 26.88 4.98 7.21
N MET A 524 27.53 5.92 7.86
CA MET A 524 27.48 6.13 9.31
C MET A 524 26.60 7.36 9.54
N GLY A 525 25.29 7.19 9.58
CA GLY A 525 24.38 8.31 9.85
C GLY A 525 22.91 7.97 9.61
N ASN A 526 22.11 8.00 10.67
CA ASN A 526 20.69 7.66 10.67
C ASN A 526 19.78 8.90 10.51
N GLU A 527 20.33 10.05 10.09
CA GLU A 527 19.61 11.32 10.00
C GLU A 527 19.10 11.62 8.58
N PRO A 528 17.95 12.34 8.45
CA PRO A 528 17.47 12.86 7.18
C PRO A 528 18.43 13.94 6.66
N SER A 529 19.44 13.50 5.92
CA SER A 529 20.32 14.41 5.19
C SER A 529 19.68 14.82 3.87
N ILE A 530 19.86 16.09 3.49
CA ILE A 530 19.52 16.60 2.14
C ILE A 530 20.37 15.90 1.06
N LEU A 531 21.53 15.35 1.45
CA LEU A 531 22.36 14.54 0.57
C LEU A 531 21.64 13.26 0.18
N HIS A 532 21.46 13.04 -1.12
CA HIS A 532 20.92 11.78 -1.61
C HIS A 532 21.88 10.63 -1.29
N PRO A 533 21.43 9.51 -0.71
CA PRO A 533 22.32 8.48 -0.16
C PRO A 533 23.17 7.77 -1.21
N VAL A 534 22.69 7.68 -2.46
CA VAL A 534 23.40 7.04 -3.58
C VAL A 534 24.33 8.02 -4.29
N THR A 535 23.83 9.21 -4.63
CA THR A 535 24.56 10.16 -5.50
C THR A 535 25.40 11.16 -4.71
N LYS A 536 25.18 11.24 -3.39
CA LYS A 536 25.77 12.23 -2.48
C LYS A 536 25.56 13.68 -2.95
N SER A 537 24.53 13.91 -3.76
CA SER A 537 24.17 15.23 -4.28
C SER A 537 23.05 15.83 -3.46
N GLU A 538 23.14 17.13 -3.21
CA GLU A 538 22.08 17.95 -2.60
C GLU A 538 21.10 18.46 -3.66
N SER A 539 21.52 18.51 -4.93
CA SER A 539 20.71 19.05 -6.02
C SER A 539 19.51 18.16 -6.33
N ARG A 540 18.35 18.78 -6.51
CA ARG A 540 17.10 18.15 -6.96
C ARG A 540 16.56 18.89 -8.17
N ARG A 541 15.98 18.13 -9.11
CA ARG A 541 15.43 18.69 -10.36
C ARG A 541 14.09 18.03 -10.64
N ILE A 542 13.11 18.83 -11.02
CA ILE A 542 11.81 18.41 -11.52
C ILE A 542 11.82 18.69 -13.01
N VAL A 543 11.56 17.68 -13.85
CA VAL A 543 11.77 17.79 -15.30
C VAL A 543 10.63 17.16 -16.07
N HIS A 544 10.46 17.55 -17.33
CA HIS A 544 9.51 16.91 -18.26
C HIS A 544 10.23 16.28 -19.45
N ALA A 545 9.68 15.17 -19.94
CA ALA A 545 10.21 14.40 -21.07
C ALA A 545 9.71 14.93 -22.42
N VAL A 546 8.45 15.39 -22.48
CA VAL A 546 7.82 15.96 -23.67
C VAL A 546 7.58 17.42 -23.38
N ALA A 547 8.08 18.32 -24.23
CA ALA A 547 7.74 19.74 -24.15
C ALA A 547 6.21 19.85 -24.00
N GLU A 548 5.71 20.52 -22.96
CA GLU A 548 4.27 20.77 -22.74
C GLU A 548 3.61 21.14 -24.09
N GLN A 549 3.03 20.16 -24.79
CA GLN A 549 2.54 20.39 -26.15
C GLN A 549 1.14 21.01 -26.03
N ASN A 550 1.02 22.22 -26.59
CA ASN A 550 -0.22 22.87 -26.99
C ASN A 550 -1.13 23.44 -25.90
N GLY A 551 -0.55 24.20 -24.97
CA GLY A 551 -1.23 25.30 -24.28
C GLY A 551 -0.26 26.48 -24.21
N ALA A 552 -0.72 27.72 -24.09
CA ALA A 552 0.13 28.91 -23.95
C ALA A 552 1.22 28.68 -22.87
N CYS A 553 2.39 28.26 -23.32
CA CYS A 553 3.40 27.59 -22.49
C CYS A 553 4.09 28.64 -21.63
N ASP A 554 4.19 28.36 -20.32
CA ASP A 554 4.99 29.16 -19.41
C ASP A 554 6.42 29.23 -20.00
N PRO A 555 6.97 30.43 -20.27
CA PRO A 555 8.32 30.55 -20.82
C PRO A 555 9.38 29.79 -20.01
N THR A 556 9.15 29.63 -18.71
CA THR A 556 10.05 28.93 -17.78
C THR A 556 10.04 27.41 -17.96
N ALA A 557 9.01 26.82 -18.58
CA ALA A 557 8.91 25.39 -18.82
C ALA A 557 10.08 24.84 -19.65
N ARG A 558 10.71 25.68 -20.49
CA ARG A 558 11.90 25.29 -21.27
C ARG A 558 13.08 24.89 -20.38
N HIS A 559 13.19 25.45 -19.18
CA HIS A 559 14.26 25.17 -18.23
C HIS A 559 14.13 23.79 -17.55
N HIS A 560 12.92 23.23 -17.56
CA HIS A 560 12.62 21.91 -17.02
C HIS A 560 12.77 20.79 -18.07
N SER A 561 13.15 21.12 -19.31
CA SER A 561 13.26 20.10 -20.36
C SER A 561 14.41 19.13 -20.08
N MET A 562 14.10 17.83 -20.13
CA MET A 562 15.12 16.77 -20.05
C MET A 562 16.24 16.90 -21.10
N SER A 563 15.97 17.56 -22.23
CA SER A 563 16.97 17.79 -23.29
C SER A 563 18.15 18.68 -22.87
N LEU A 564 18.04 19.40 -21.74
CA LEU A 564 19.10 20.25 -21.21
C LEU A 564 20.20 19.47 -20.46
N CYS A 565 20.11 18.14 -20.37
CA CYS A 565 21.09 17.29 -19.69
C CYS A 565 21.35 16.01 -20.52
N ARG A 566 22.61 15.70 -20.85
CA ARG A 566 22.92 14.51 -21.69
C ARG A 566 22.79 13.23 -20.88
N GLU A 567 23.10 13.29 -19.58
CA GLU A 567 22.97 12.15 -18.69
C GLU A 567 21.51 11.69 -18.50
N MET A 568 20.54 12.49 -18.96
CA MET A 568 19.12 12.12 -19.02
C MET A 568 18.70 11.37 -20.30
N GLU A 569 19.54 11.36 -21.34
CA GLU A 569 19.23 10.73 -22.63
C GLU A 569 18.86 9.23 -22.52
N PRO A 570 19.56 8.39 -21.72
CA PRO A 570 19.18 6.98 -21.54
C PRO A 570 17.81 6.81 -20.90
N TYR A 571 17.42 7.74 -20.02
CA TYR A 571 16.13 7.69 -19.33
C TYR A 571 14.98 8.12 -20.25
N SER A 572 15.22 8.94 -21.27
CA SER A 572 14.19 9.35 -22.22
C SER A 572 13.58 8.15 -22.94
N ALA A 573 14.42 7.22 -23.41
CA ALA A 573 13.95 5.99 -24.06
C ALA A 573 13.15 5.11 -23.08
N ILE A 574 13.59 5.03 -21.83
CA ILE A 574 12.90 4.29 -20.77
C ILE A 574 11.51 4.88 -20.52
N ILE A 575 11.41 6.21 -20.34
CA ILE A 575 10.13 6.89 -20.07
C ILE A 575 9.11 6.62 -21.18
N THR A 576 9.54 6.69 -22.45
CA THR A 576 8.68 6.32 -23.57
C THR A 576 8.25 4.86 -23.50
N ALA A 577 9.18 3.94 -23.22
CA ALA A 577 8.88 2.51 -23.14
C ALA A 577 8.00 2.10 -21.93
N ILE A 578 7.95 2.91 -20.86
CA ILE A 578 7.09 2.65 -19.71
C ILE A 578 5.62 2.67 -20.14
N GLY A 579 5.21 3.67 -20.95
CA GLY A 579 3.83 3.84 -21.39
C GLY A 579 3.26 2.59 -22.05
N ASP A 580 4.05 1.93 -22.90
CA ASP A 580 3.63 0.76 -23.69
C ASP A 580 3.90 -0.58 -22.98
N SER A 581 4.44 -0.56 -21.76
CA SER A 581 4.83 -1.77 -21.05
C SER A 581 3.60 -2.57 -20.58
N LYS A 582 3.74 -3.90 -20.54
CA LYS A 582 2.70 -4.79 -19.97
C LYS A 582 2.32 -4.39 -18.53
N THR A 583 3.31 -4.01 -17.73
CA THR A 583 3.07 -3.60 -16.34
C THR A 583 2.31 -2.28 -16.24
N SER A 584 2.65 -1.30 -17.08
CA SER A 584 1.86 -0.06 -17.19
C SER A 584 0.43 -0.37 -17.61
N ASN A 585 0.23 -1.16 -18.68
CA ASN A 585 -1.11 -1.52 -19.15
C ASN A 585 -1.97 -2.12 -18.03
N ILE A 586 -1.43 -3.07 -17.25
CA ILE A 586 -2.14 -3.65 -16.09
C ILE A 586 -2.56 -2.59 -15.07
N ARG A 587 -1.65 -1.65 -14.73
CA ARG A 587 -1.93 -0.60 -13.74
C ARG A 587 -2.88 0.48 -14.25
N HIS A 588 -3.03 0.61 -15.58
CA HIS A 588 -3.84 1.62 -16.25
C HIS A 588 -5.20 1.10 -16.72
N LEU A 589 -5.53 -0.16 -16.46
CA LEU A 589 -6.85 -0.69 -16.83
C LEU A 589 -7.99 0.07 -16.12
N PRO A 590 -9.07 0.39 -16.85
CA PRO A 590 -10.22 1.12 -16.32
C PRO A 590 -11.02 0.22 -15.37
N ILE A 591 -11.19 0.64 -14.12
CA ILE A 591 -12.01 -0.06 -13.14
C ILE A 591 -12.75 0.97 -12.29
N ASN A 592 -14.07 0.80 -12.17
CA ASN A 592 -14.92 1.66 -11.37
C ASN A 592 -15.39 0.91 -10.14
N PHE A 593 -14.93 1.36 -8.97
CA PHE A 593 -15.32 0.80 -7.68
C PHE A 593 -16.54 1.53 -7.14
N ASP A 594 -17.38 0.82 -6.41
CA ASP A 594 -18.52 1.32 -5.63
C ASP A 594 -18.33 1.13 -4.12
N ASN A 595 -17.24 0.47 -3.72
CA ASN A 595 -16.83 0.25 -2.34
C ASN A 595 -15.47 0.90 -2.09
N VAL A 596 -15.42 1.82 -1.12
CA VAL A 596 -14.22 2.60 -0.76
C VAL A 596 -13.05 1.72 -0.32
N THR A 597 -13.31 0.67 0.45
CA THR A 597 -12.25 -0.22 0.95
C THR A 597 -11.64 -1.05 -0.17
N HIS A 598 -12.49 -1.58 -1.06
CA HIS A 598 -12.05 -2.37 -2.21
C HIS A 598 -11.17 -1.51 -3.15
N TYR A 599 -11.57 -0.26 -3.40
CA TYR A 599 -10.79 0.69 -4.21
C TYR A 599 -9.35 0.87 -3.70
N TYR A 600 -9.19 1.19 -2.42
CA TYR A 600 -7.86 1.43 -1.85
C TYR A 600 -7.03 0.14 -1.74
N LEU A 601 -7.64 -0.96 -1.27
CA LEU A 601 -6.95 -2.24 -1.10
C LEU A 601 -6.53 -2.85 -2.44
N TYR A 602 -7.38 -2.77 -3.47
CA TYR A 602 -7.05 -3.17 -4.84
C TYR A 602 -5.80 -2.47 -5.33
N ASN A 603 -5.78 -1.14 -5.22
CA ASN A 603 -4.69 -0.35 -5.73
C ASN A 603 -3.36 -0.60 -5.02
N ARG A 604 -3.40 -0.81 -3.69
CA ARG A 604 -2.23 -1.22 -2.90
C ARG A 604 -1.74 -2.61 -3.31
N LEU A 605 -2.67 -3.53 -3.55
CA LEU A 605 -2.37 -4.90 -3.99
C LEU A 605 -1.71 -4.92 -5.37
N ILE A 606 -2.26 -4.20 -6.35
CA ILE A 606 -1.70 -4.11 -7.70
C ILE A 606 -0.29 -3.52 -7.69
N ASP A 607 -0.04 -2.46 -6.92
CA ASP A 607 1.30 -1.88 -6.79
C ASP A 607 2.30 -2.92 -6.28
N PHE A 608 1.91 -3.66 -5.24
CA PHE A 608 2.73 -4.72 -4.67
C PHE A 608 2.97 -5.87 -5.66
N LEU A 609 1.91 -6.46 -6.22
CA LEU A 609 2.01 -7.64 -7.10
C LEU A 609 2.84 -7.35 -8.35
N THR A 610 2.57 -6.22 -9.01
CA THR A 610 3.27 -5.85 -10.25
C THR A 610 4.73 -5.49 -9.99
N SER A 611 5.02 -4.75 -8.92
CA SER A 611 6.39 -4.38 -8.56
C SER A 611 7.21 -5.58 -8.10
N ARG A 612 6.61 -6.47 -7.31
CA ARG A 612 7.28 -7.67 -6.83
C ARG A 612 7.56 -8.67 -7.95
N GLU A 613 6.69 -8.76 -8.96
CA GLU A 613 6.99 -9.57 -10.17
C GLU A 613 8.28 -9.08 -10.85
N ILE A 614 8.46 -7.76 -10.97
CA ILE A 614 9.69 -7.18 -11.51
C ILE A 614 10.89 -7.51 -10.63
N VAL A 615 10.76 -7.34 -9.31
CA VAL A 615 11.84 -7.64 -8.35
C VAL A 615 12.21 -9.13 -8.36
N ASN A 616 11.23 -10.03 -8.45
CA ASN A 616 11.48 -11.47 -8.55
C ASN A 616 12.27 -11.80 -9.81
N ARG A 617 11.97 -11.14 -10.94
CA ARG A 617 12.77 -11.27 -12.18
C ARG A 617 14.20 -10.78 -11.97
N GLN A 618 14.39 -9.61 -11.35
CA GLN A 618 15.71 -9.08 -11.02
C GLN A 618 16.51 -10.04 -10.11
N ILE A 619 15.87 -10.64 -9.11
CA ILE A 619 16.49 -11.65 -8.25
C ILE A 619 16.88 -12.88 -9.07
N HIS A 620 15.97 -13.36 -9.92
CA HIS A 620 16.22 -14.54 -10.75
C HIS A 620 17.42 -14.34 -11.68
N ASP A 621 17.51 -13.19 -12.35
CA ASP A 621 18.61 -12.84 -13.26
C ASP A 621 19.97 -12.84 -12.52
N ILE A 622 20.02 -12.34 -11.27
CA ILE A 622 21.24 -12.38 -10.46
C ILE A 622 21.53 -13.80 -9.97
N VAL A 623 20.52 -14.56 -9.52
CA VAL A 623 20.71 -15.96 -9.09
C VAL A 623 21.29 -16.81 -10.22
N GLN A 624 20.84 -16.63 -11.46
CA GLN A 624 21.38 -17.35 -12.61
C GLN A 624 22.86 -17.04 -12.90
N SER A 625 23.36 -15.89 -12.47
CA SER A 625 24.76 -15.49 -12.66
C SER A 625 25.67 -15.84 -11.47
N CYS A 626 25.11 -16.28 -10.35
CA CYS A 626 25.86 -16.66 -9.15
C CYS A 626 26.67 -17.95 -9.35
N GLN A 627 27.90 -17.96 -8.88
CA GLN A 627 28.78 -19.13 -8.82
C GLN A 627 28.48 -20.01 -7.58
N PRO A 628 28.93 -21.28 -7.55
CA PRO A 628 28.87 -22.09 -6.33
C PRO A 628 29.55 -21.38 -5.15
N GLY A 629 28.84 -21.31 -4.01
CA GLY A 629 29.29 -20.57 -2.82
C GLY A 629 28.85 -19.11 -2.78
N GLU A 630 28.25 -18.57 -3.85
CA GLU A 630 27.71 -17.21 -3.88
C GLU A 630 26.22 -17.16 -3.52
N VAL A 631 25.82 -16.06 -2.86
CA VAL A 631 24.43 -15.80 -2.48
C VAL A 631 24.03 -14.37 -2.79
N VAL A 632 22.80 -14.23 -3.29
CA VAL A 632 22.16 -12.92 -3.42
C VAL A 632 21.82 -12.37 -2.04
N ILE A 633 22.23 -11.13 -1.80
CA ILE A 633 21.95 -10.35 -0.59
C ILE A 633 21.35 -9.00 -0.96
N ARG A 634 20.76 -8.32 0.02
CA ARG A 634 20.43 -6.90 -0.10
C ARG A 634 21.41 -6.06 0.72
N ASP A 635 21.89 -4.96 0.16
CA ASP A 635 22.76 -4.01 0.84
C ASP A 635 21.99 -3.08 1.80
N ALA A 636 22.67 -2.12 2.43
CA ALA A 636 22.07 -1.17 3.36
C ALA A 636 21.00 -0.25 2.71
N LEU A 637 21.02 -0.10 1.39
CA LEU A 637 20.01 0.63 0.61
C LEU A 637 18.99 -0.32 -0.03
N TYR A 638 18.98 -1.58 0.39
CA TYR A 638 18.08 -2.62 -0.09
C TYR A 638 18.27 -3.00 -1.56
N ARG A 639 19.44 -2.72 -2.16
CA ARG A 639 19.81 -3.12 -3.53
C ARG A 639 20.36 -4.54 -3.53
N LEU A 640 20.11 -5.29 -4.59
CA LEU A 640 20.62 -6.65 -4.77
C LEU A 640 22.12 -6.62 -5.05
N GLY A 641 22.85 -7.50 -4.38
CA GLY A 641 24.27 -7.76 -4.59
C GLY A 641 24.58 -9.24 -4.37
N VAL A 642 25.84 -9.61 -4.61
CA VAL A 642 26.32 -11.00 -4.45
C VAL A 642 27.37 -11.03 -3.33
N ALA A 643 27.26 -12.00 -2.43
CA ALA A 643 28.23 -12.27 -1.38
C ALA A 643 28.72 -13.72 -1.42
N GLN A 644 29.99 -13.95 -1.12
CA GLN A 644 30.55 -15.30 -0.99
C GLN A 644 30.32 -15.84 0.43
N ILE A 645 29.76 -17.04 0.52
CA ILE A 645 29.77 -17.83 1.76
C ILE A 645 31.16 -18.43 1.89
N LYS A 646 31.93 -17.96 2.88
CA LYS A 646 33.11 -18.70 3.35
C LYS A 646 32.63 -19.96 4.08
N THR A 647 32.55 -21.09 3.40
CA THR A 647 32.47 -22.40 4.07
C THR A 647 33.89 -22.78 4.48
N GLU A 648 34.37 -22.27 5.60
CA GLU A 648 35.50 -22.88 6.29
C GLU A 648 34.98 -24.18 6.92
N ILE A 649 35.03 -25.27 6.15
CA ILE A 649 35.15 -26.61 6.75
C ILE A 649 36.61 -26.69 7.16
N GLY A 650 36.92 -26.19 8.35
CA GLY A 650 38.18 -26.46 9.02
C GLY A 650 38.20 -27.94 9.39
N ASP A 651 38.79 -28.77 8.53
CA ASP A 651 39.34 -30.04 8.96
C ASP A 651 40.29 -29.75 10.12
N GLY A 652 40.02 -30.39 11.26
CA GLY A 652 40.59 -29.99 12.53
C GLY A 652 42.11 -30.13 12.61
N VAL A 653 42.73 -29.12 13.21
CA VAL A 653 43.76 -29.32 14.22
C VAL A 653 43.50 -28.30 15.32
N LEU A 654 43.02 -28.79 16.46
CA LEU A 654 43.16 -28.11 17.75
C LEU A 654 44.64 -28.19 18.10
N GLU A 655 45.38 -27.09 17.99
CA GLU A 655 46.59 -26.90 18.77
C GLU A 655 46.42 -25.64 19.61
N ASP A 656 46.41 -25.90 20.91
CA ASP A 656 46.49 -24.93 21.99
C ASP A 656 47.66 -23.98 21.76
N ASP A 657 47.41 -22.68 21.90
CA ASP A 657 48.38 -21.77 22.50
C ASP A 657 47.65 -20.61 23.18
N VAL A 658 47.40 -20.83 24.47
CA VAL A 658 47.23 -19.76 25.45
C VAL A 658 48.63 -19.25 25.77
N LEU A 659 48.88 -17.94 25.67
CA LEU A 659 49.47 -17.11 26.74
C LEU A 659 49.74 -15.67 26.25
N LEU A 660 49.19 -14.73 27.04
CA LEU A 660 49.75 -13.42 27.43
C LEU A 660 50.24 -12.45 26.34
N GLU A 661 49.54 -11.33 26.19
CA GLU A 661 50.05 -10.00 26.59
C GLU A 661 49.00 -8.94 26.26
N GLN A 662 48.58 -8.16 27.27
CA GLN A 662 48.48 -6.71 27.21
C GLN A 662 47.90 -6.15 28.52
N LEU A 663 48.81 -5.83 29.43
CA LEU A 663 48.70 -4.66 30.29
C LEU A 663 49.98 -3.85 30.13
N SER A 664 49.79 -2.53 30.12
CA SER A 664 50.77 -1.45 30.31
C SER A 664 51.51 -0.89 29.09
N SER A 665 51.05 0.31 28.69
CA SER A 665 51.82 1.55 28.47
C SER A 665 53.09 1.53 27.61
N GLY A 666 53.03 2.27 26.51
CA GLY A 666 54.17 2.68 25.68
C GLY A 666 53.71 3.18 24.33
#